data_AF-A0A8T0WSU7-F1
#
_entry.id   AF-A0A8T0WSU7-F1
#
_cell.length_a   1.000
_cell.length_b   1.000
_cell.length_c   1.000
_cell.angle_alpha   90.00
_cell.angle_beta   90.00
_cell.angle_gamma   90.00
#
_symmetry.space_group_name_H-M   'P 1'
#
loop_
_entity.id
_entity.type
_entity.pdbx_description
1 polymer ?
#
loop_
_entity_poly.entity_id
_entity_poly.type
_entity_poly.pdbx_seq_one_letter_code
_entity_poly.pdbx_strand_id
1 'polypeptide(L)'
;MTMQTRVFVVHMSSSLGSLFFTKAKEIGMMSKGFVWIITDGLASVIDSLNTSVVEAMNGALGVESYVPKSTELDNFTMRWYMKSRNDHPNDPTLKLSIFGLWSYDTIWAVAKAAEKAKVTEAKFQRPPALKNYTSSKTLENSRNGPAVLKAILQTKFEGLSGYFDLSDGQLQVSMFQIINVVGKAHRVIGFWTAQNGISQQPDQRRSNTTYSTTRNLKIVIWPGESTEVPKGWEIPTNGKKLRVGVVAGGGYPKYIDANEDSITGEIKASGLAIEIFEEAVKRLPYALPYEYVIFDSKENASSSYDDFVSQVYLKKYDIAVGDITIRYNRSLYVDFTLPYTESGIAMVVPVKESVDKNAWIFLKPLTPGMWFGTIILFIYTGIVIWLLELLGNNKSVHGPIPQQLATMIYFSLFEEKEKVKRLTSRIILVIWLFFLLVLKSSYTASLTSMLTVQQLQPTVTNVDELLKVGQPVGYGSGSYIKSLLEELGFDASKIKPYDTPEDYHNALSKGSKNGGVAALVDEIPYIKLFLAEHCKGYTMVGPIYKTAGFGYALRKGSPLVGDISQAILNITGGDTIIQIEKKWIGDQNNCQNVGTISETGSLTFESFAGPIVATGVASTTSLVIALITYFCKIKQVGPESGDSEQILPPETDGDEERQCQQIARARGIHGQIKNVMRDGSLVMCRGERIHNLWVSSSARF
;
A
#
# COMPACT_ATOMS: atom_id res chain seq x y z
N MET A 1 -19.49 10.24 20.89
CA MET A 1 -18.71 10.04 22.12
C MET A 1 -17.84 11.27 22.40
N THR A 2 -18.21 12.13 23.34
CA THR A 2 -17.28 13.16 23.84
C THR A 2 -16.29 12.46 24.75
N MET A 3 -15.03 12.34 24.33
CA MET A 3 -13.98 11.90 25.26
C MET A 3 -14.00 12.85 26.44
N GLN A 4 -14.10 12.31 27.65
CA GLN A 4 -14.11 13.15 28.83
C GLN A 4 -12.68 13.66 29.02
N THR A 5 -12.49 14.96 28.81
CA THR A 5 -11.25 15.63 29.15
C THR A 5 -10.96 15.39 30.63
N ARG A 6 -9.76 14.89 30.91
CA ARG A 6 -9.28 14.62 32.27
C ARG A 6 -8.23 15.64 32.73
N VAL A 7 -7.93 16.63 31.89
CA VAL A 7 -7.03 17.74 32.19
C VAL A 7 -7.83 18.97 32.58
N PHE A 8 -7.55 19.51 33.76
CA PHE A 8 -8.25 20.66 34.32
C PHE A 8 -7.26 21.73 34.78
N VAL A 9 -7.50 22.97 34.37
CA VAL A 9 -6.78 24.15 34.85
C VAL A 9 -7.67 24.88 35.84
N VAL A 10 -7.18 25.04 37.07
CA VAL A 10 -7.93 25.61 38.19
C VAL A 10 -7.38 26.99 38.52
N HIS A 11 -8.17 28.01 38.19
CA HIS A 11 -7.90 29.41 38.50
C HIS A 11 -8.97 29.93 39.47
N MET A 12 -8.69 29.84 40.77
CA MET A 12 -9.65 30.17 41.84
C MET A 12 -8.92 30.77 43.05
N SER A 13 -9.65 31.44 43.93
CA SER A 13 -9.14 31.88 45.23
C SER A 13 -8.81 30.69 46.14
N SER A 14 -8.04 30.90 47.20
CA SER A 14 -7.71 29.87 48.19
C SER A 14 -8.96 29.23 48.82
N SER A 15 -9.97 30.04 49.14
CA SER A 15 -11.23 29.57 49.74
C SER A 15 -12.03 28.67 48.81
N LEU A 16 -12.21 29.08 47.55
CA LEU A 16 -12.93 28.29 46.55
C LEU A 16 -12.13 27.07 46.11
N GLY A 17 -10.82 27.22 45.89
CA GLY A 17 -9.93 26.12 45.56
C GLY A 17 -9.94 25.03 46.63
N SER A 18 -9.95 25.42 47.91
CA SER A 18 -10.04 24.47 49.02
C SER A 18 -11.32 23.63 48.94
N LEU A 19 -12.48 24.28 48.81
CA LEU A 19 -13.77 23.60 48.68
C LEU A 19 -13.82 22.72 47.43
N PHE A 20 -13.32 23.23 46.30
CA PHE A 20 -13.32 22.55 45.02
C PHE A 20 -12.55 21.23 45.06
N PHE A 21 -11.30 21.23 45.55
CA PHE A 21 -10.49 20.02 45.59
C PHE A 21 -10.98 19.00 46.62
N THR A 22 -11.54 19.45 47.74
CA THR A 22 -12.22 18.54 48.68
C THR A 22 -13.38 17.81 47.99
N LYS A 23 -14.23 18.54 47.25
CA LYS A 23 -15.33 17.94 46.48
C LYS A 23 -14.85 17.06 45.33
N ALA A 24 -13.82 17.46 44.60
CA ALA A 24 -13.22 16.66 43.53
C ALA A 24 -12.69 15.31 44.05
N LYS A 25 -12.09 15.29 45.25
CA LYS A 25 -11.65 14.05 45.91
C LYS A 25 -12.83 13.18 46.35
N GLU A 26 -13.86 13.77 46.97
CA GLU A 26 -15.08 13.04 47.39
C GLU A 26 -15.76 12.30 46.22
N ILE A 27 -15.82 12.91 45.03
CA ILE A 27 -16.44 12.31 43.84
C ILE A 27 -15.49 11.46 42.99
N GLY A 28 -14.26 11.20 43.47
CA GLY A 28 -13.28 10.31 42.82
C GLY A 28 -12.53 10.92 41.63
N MET A 29 -12.60 12.23 41.40
CA MET A 29 -11.88 12.91 40.31
C MET A 29 -10.41 13.24 40.65
N MET A 30 -9.92 12.83 41.83
CA MET A 30 -8.51 12.86 42.23
C MET A 30 -7.84 11.47 42.11
N SER A 31 -8.38 10.60 41.25
CA SER A 31 -7.88 9.24 40.99
C SER A 31 -6.91 9.18 39.80
N LYS A 32 -6.30 8.01 39.57
CA LYS A 32 -5.37 7.78 38.44
C LYS A 32 -6.02 8.17 37.11
N GLY A 33 -5.29 8.90 36.27
CA GLY A 33 -5.74 9.33 34.94
C GLY A 33 -6.16 10.80 34.84
N PHE A 34 -6.39 11.47 35.97
CA PHE A 34 -6.68 12.91 36.03
C PHE A 34 -5.41 13.76 36.06
N VAL A 35 -5.50 14.96 35.50
CA VAL A 35 -4.44 15.97 35.52
C VAL A 35 -5.03 17.29 36.02
N TRP A 36 -4.43 17.85 37.05
CA TRP A 36 -4.85 19.11 37.67
C TRP A 36 -3.71 20.10 37.65
N ILE A 37 -3.95 21.31 37.13
CA ILE A 37 -2.99 22.41 37.08
C ILE A 37 -3.57 23.60 37.84
N ILE A 38 -2.95 24.00 38.94
CA ILE A 38 -3.32 25.18 39.73
C ILE A 38 -2.47 26.39 39.32
N THR A 39 -3.13 27.54 39.18
CA THR A 39 -2.44 28.80 38.83
C THR A 39 -1.73 29.44 40.04
N ASP A 40 -0.84 30.39 39.80
CA ASP A 40 -0.06 31.15 40.80
C ASP A 40 -0.88 31.65 42.00
N GLY A 41 -2.09 32.18 41.77
CA GLY A 41 -2.94 32.63 42.87
C GLY A 41 -3.22 31.59 43.97
N LEU A 42 -3.39 30.32 43.58
CA LEU A 42 -3.66 29.21 44.52
C LEU A 42 -2.37 28.49 44.93
N ALA A 43 -1.42 28.32 44.00
CA ALA A 43 -0.14 27.68 44.27
C ALA A 43 0.67 28.44 45.33
N SER A 44 0.74 29.77 45.23
CA SER A 44 1.57 30.63 46.07
C SER A 44 1.05 30.82 47.50
N VAL A 45 -0.08 30.19 47.84
CA VAL A 45 -0.67 30.16 49.19
C VAL A 45 -0.90 28.74 49.69
N ILE A 46 -0.40 27.73 48.97
CA ILE A 46 -0.65 26.32 49.29
C ILE A 46 -0.14 25.95 50.69
N ASP A 47 0.97 26.55 51.10
CA ASP A 47 1.60 26.36 52.41
C ASP A 47 0.80 26.96 53.57
N SER A 48 -0.13 27.87 53.26
CA SER A 48 -1.06 28.48 54.22
C SER A 48 -2.40 27.72 54.29
N LEU A 49 -2.63 26.72 53.43
CA LEU A 49 -3.86 25.94 53.44
C LEU A 49 -3.84 24.86 54.54
N ASN A 50 -5.04 24.43 54.94
CA ASN A 50 -5.19 23.30 55.86
C ASN A 50 -4.59 22.02 55.26
N THR A 51 -3.91 21.23 56.09
CA THR A 51 -3.24 19.98 55.67
C THR A 51 -4.18 19.01 54.95
N SER A 52 -5.45 18.93 55.38
CA SER A 52 -6.46 18.09 54.73
C SER A 52 -6.83 18.55 53.32
N VAL A 53 -6.76 19.86 53.05
CA VAL A 53 -6.98 20.44 51.73
C VAL A 53 -5.79 20.15 50.82
N VAL A 54 -4.56 20.33 51.30
CA VAL A 54 -3.35 20.00 50.53
C VAL A 54 -3.34 18.52 50.15
N GLU A 55 -3.74 17.65 51.07
CA GLU A 55 -3.90 16.21 50.81
C GLU A 55 -5.07 15.90 49.84
N ALA A 56 -6.07 16.77 49.76
CA ALA A 56 -7.12 16.66 48.75
C ALA A 56 -6.62 17.04 47.35
N MET A 57 -5.54 17.81 47.26
CA MET A 57 -4.88 18.25 46.02
C MET A 57 -3.74 17.32 45.59
N ASN A 58 -3.60 16.14 46.19
CA ASN A 58 -2.48 15.23 45.94
C ASN A 58 -2.35 14.89 44.43
N GLY A 59 -1.15 15.11 43.87
CA GLY A 59 -0.83 14.94 42.46
C GLY A 59 -1.13 16.15 41.56
N ALA A 60 -1.64 17.26 42.11
CA ALA A 60 -1.82 18.50 41.35
C ALA A 60 -0.50 19.21 41.08
N LEU A 61 -0.36 19.77 39.87
CA LEU A 61 0.76 20.63 39.49
C LEU A 61 0.42 22.08 39.73
N GLY A 62 1.36 22.86 40.23
CA GLY A 62 1.21 24.30 40.44
C GLY A 62 2.34 25.10 39.82
N VAL A 63 2.06 26.36 39.54
CA VAL A 63 3.06 27.35 39.14
C VAL A 63 3.05 28.43 40.20
N GLU A 64 4.19 28.74 40.81
CA GLU A 64 4.34 29.75 41.87
C GLU A 64 5.49 30.70 41.51
N SER A 65 5.40 31.96 41.93
CA SER A 65 6.47 32.95 41.73
C SER A 65 7.74 32.56 42.51
N TYR A 66 8.90 32.56 41.84
CA TYR A 66 10.16 32.20 42.49
C TYR A 66 10.68 33.35 43.38
N VAL A 67 11.02 33.03 44.62
CA VAL A 67 11.66 33.96 45.56
C VAL A 67 13.13 33.55 45.75
N PRO A 68 14.10 34.41 45.38
CA PRO A 68 15.51 34.16 45.65
C PRO A 68 15.77 34.06 47.15
N LYS A 69 16.59 33.07 47.55
CA LYS A 69 17.02 32.96 48.95
C LYS A 69 18.03 34.06 49.27
N SER A 70 17.76 34.83 50.33
CA SER A 70 18.66 35.87 50.84
C SER A 70 18.70 35.86 52.36
N THR A 71 19.79 36.34 52.93
CA THR A 71 19.96 36.47 54.38
C THR A 71 18.96 37.46 54.99
N GLU A 72 18.59 38.48 54.24
CA GLU A 72 17.59 39.49 54.61
C GLU A 72 16.20 38.88 54.72
N LEU A 73 15.85 37.97 53.79
CA LEU A 73 14.59 37.24 53.81
C LEU A 73 14.51 36.28 55.00
N ASP A 74 15.59 35.54 55.29
CA ASP A 74 15.64 34.63 56.43
C ASP A 74 15.50 35.41 57.77
N ASN A 75 16.23 36.52 57.90
CA ASN A 75 16.13 37.41 59.06
C ASN A 75 14.74 38.04 59.20
N PHE A 76 14.12 38.46 58.08
CA PHE A 76 12.75 38.99 58.09
C PHE A 76 11.74 37.92 58.49
N THR A 77 11.86 36.71 57.94
CA THR A 77 10.96 35.58 58.23
C THR A 77 11.04 35.20 59.71
N MET A 78 12.24 35.19 60.31
CA MET A 78 12.42 34.94 61.73
C MET A 78 11.77 36.04 62.59
N ARG A 79 11.97 37.31 62.24
CA ARG A 79 11.31 38.44 62.94
C ARG A 79 9.80 38.39 62.82
N TRP A 80 9.28 38.10 61.63
CA TRP A 80 7.85 37.93 61.37
C TRP A 80 7.27 36.81 62.23
N TYR A 81 7.94 35.65 62.24
CA TYR A 81 7.53 34.50 63.05
C TYR A 81 7.45 34.84 64.54
N MET A 82 8.49 35.48 65.10
CA MET A 82 8.51 35.87 66.52
C MET A 82 7.39 36.87 66.84
N LYS A 83 7.19 37.88 65.99
CA LYS A 83 6.15 38.90 66.19
C LYS A 83 4.74 38.32 66.07
N SER A 84 4.49 37.51 65.04
CA SER A 84 3.18 36.87 64.83
C SER A 84 2.76 36.02 66.02
N ARG A 85 3.71 35.28 66.62
CA ARG A 85 3.44 34.44 67.79
C ARG A 85 3.20 35.24 69.07
N ASN A 86 3.85 36.39 69.22
CA ASN A 86 3.62 37.28 70.35
C ASN A 86 2.27 37.99 70.25
N ASP A 87 1.92 38.47 69.06
CA ASP A 87 0.68 39.22 68.82
C ASP A 87 -0.56 38.28 68.83
N HIS A 88 -0.41 37.04 68.35
CA HIS A 88 -1.50 36.05 68.25
C HIS A 88 -1.04 34.66 68.75
N PRO A 89 -0.91 34.46 70.08
CA PRO A 89 -0.34 33.24 70.65
C PRO A 89 -1.18 31.98 70.47
N ASN A 90 -2.50 32.14 70.26
CA ASN A 90 -3.45 31.03 70.11
C ASN A 90 -3.72 30.64 68.65
N ASP A 91 -3.26 31.45 67.69
CA ASP A 91 -3.49 31.21 66.27
C ASP A 91 -2.34 30.37 65.67
N PRO A 92 -2.62 29.51 64.68
CA PRO A 92 -1.58 28.83 63.95
C PRO A 92 -0.64 29.85 63.28
N THR A 93 0.66 29.57 63.34
CA THR A 93 1.69 30.47 62.81
C THR A 93 1.47 30.71 61.33
N LEU A 94 1.18 31.97 60.96
CA LEU A 94 1.00 32.39 59.57
C LEU A 94 2.33 32.29 58.82
N LYS A 95 2.45 31.27 57.96
CA LYS A 95 3.53 31.21 56.98
C LYS A 95 3.38 32.37 56.00
N LEU A 96 4.50 33.05 55.75
CA LEU A 96 4.56 34.20 54.86
C LEU A 96 4.41 33.73 53.40
N SER A 97 3.37 34.19 52.72
CA SER A 97 3.17 33.95 51.29
C SER A 97 3.87 35.00 50.44
N ILE A 98 3.97 34.76 49.13
CA ILE A 98 4.51 35.74 48.17
C ILE A 98 3.79 37.09 48.26
N PHE A 99 2.49 37.10 48.50
CA PHE A 99 1.68 38.32 48.61
C PHE A 99 2.09 39.16 49.82
N GLY A 100 2.52 38.52 50.92
CA GLY A 100 3.09 39.21 52.08
C GLY A 100 4.42 39.87 51.75
N LEU A 101 5.29 39.19 51.00
CA LEU A 101 6.57 39.73 50.53
C LEU A 101 6.37 40.90 49.57
N TRP A 102 5.46 40.78 48.61
CA TRP A 102 5.12 41.88 47.71
C TRP A 102 4.52 43.07 48.44
N SER A 103 3.73 42.84 49.48
CA SER A 103 3.22 43.93 50.32
C SER A 103 4.36 44.69 51.01
N TYR A 104 5.34 43.97 51.56
CA TYR A 104 6.53 44.57 52.15
C TYR A 104 7.33 45.40 51.15
N ASP A 105 7.63 44.83 49.98
CA ASP A 105 8.40 45.51 48.93
C ASP A 105 7.63 46.71 48.36
N THR A 106 6.30 46.62 48.24
CA THR A 106 5.45 47.71 47.76
C THR A 106 5.53 48.93 48.69
N ILE A 107 5.54 48.72 50.01
CA ILE A 107 5.68 49.83 50.97
C ILE A 107 7.05 50.50 50.82
N TRP A 108 8.11 49.72 50.63
CA TRP A 108 9.44 50.26 50.33
C TRP A 108 9.48 51.03 49.01
N ALA A 109 8.80 50.53 47.98
CA ALA A 109 8.69 51.20 46.69
C ALA A 109 7.99 52.56 46.82
N VAL A 110 6.87 52.61 47.55
CA VAL A 110 6.13 53.85 47.82
C VAL A 110 6.98 54.84 48.63
N ALA A 111 7.69 54.37 49.66
CA ALA A 111 8.57 55.22 50.47
C ALA A 111 9.69 55.85 49.63
N LYS A 112 10.39 55.04 48.82
CA LYS A 112 11.43 55.52 47.90
C LYS A 112 10.88 56.49 46.86
N ALA A 113 9.68 56.22 46.34
CA ALA A 113 9.05 57.10 45.37
C ALA A 113 8.65 58.45 46.00
N ALA A 114 8.13 58.47 47.22
CA ALA A 114 7.77 59.69 47.94
C ALA A 114 9.01 60.56 48.23
N GLU A 115 10.11 59.92 48.66
CA GLU A 115 11.41 60.58 48.87
C GLU A 115 11.93 61.19 47.56
N LYS A 116 11.94 60.41 46.47
CA LYS A 116 12.39 60.85 45.14
C LYS A 116 11.53 61.98 44.56
N ALA A 117 10.21 61.94 44.80
CA ALA A 117 9.28 62.98 44.40
C ALA A 117 9.32 64.22 45.31
N LYS A 118 10.15 64.21 46.38
CA LYS A 118 10.31 65.30 47.36
C LYS A 118 8.97 65.80 47.89
N VAL A 119 8.06 64.88 48.20
CA VAL A 119 6.73 65.23 48.71
C VAL A 119 6.85 65.67 50.16
N THR A 120 6.89 66.98 50.39
CA THR A 120 6.89 67.55 51.75
C THR A 120 5.47 67.78 52.27
N GLU A 121 4.52 68.14 51.39
CA GLU A 121 3.10 68.35 51.72
C GLU A 121 2.20 68.00 50.52
N ALA A 122 0.99 67.47 50.79
CA ALA A 122 0.01 67.13 49.76
C ALA A 122 -0.66 68.38 49.20
N LYS A 123 -0.39 68.71 47.92
CA LYS A 123 -0.95 69.88 47.24
C LYS A 123 -2.04 69.46 46.25
N PHE A 124 -3.24 70.00 46.43
CA PHE A 124 -4.40 69.72 45.58
C PHE A 124 -4.81 70.96 44.78
N GLN A 125 -5.27 70.75 43.55
CA GLN A 125 -5.80 71.79 42.67
C GLN A 125 -7.21 71.44 42.26
N ARG A 126 -8.14 72.36 42.48
CA ARG A 126 -9.49 72.24 41.93
C ARG A 126 -9.44 72.45 40.42
N PRO A 127 -10.01 71.53 39.62
CA PRO A 127 -10.22 71.80 38.21
C PRO A 127 -11.20 72.98 38.05
N PRO A 128 -11.04 73.83 37.01
CA PRO A 128 -12.02 74.87 36.72
C PRO A 128 -13.40 74.23 36.51
N ALA A 129 -14.43 74.79 37.13
CA ALA A 129 -15.78 74.20 37.17
C ALA A 129 -16.33 73.94 35.76
N LEU A 130 -16.42 72.67 35.37
CA LEU A 130 -17.11 72.26 34.16
C LEU A 130 -18.61 72.17 34.48
N LYS A 131 -19.41 73.10 33.95
CA LYS A 131 -20.80 73.37 34.37
C LYS A 131 -21.84 72.24 34.18
N ASN A 132 -21.51 71.08 33.61
CA ASN A 132 -22.52 70.13 33.13
C ASN A 132 -22.31 68.67 33.57
N TYR A 133 -22.08 68.39 34.86
CA TYR A 133 -22.28 67.04 35.40
C TYR A 133 -22.94 67.09 36.78
N THR A 134 -24.08 66.40 36.90
CA THR A 134 -24.92 66.27 38.10
C THR A 134 -24.35 65.32 39.17
N SER A 135 -23.01 65.17 39.25
CA SER A 135 -22.36 64.40 40.32
C SER A 135 -21.70 65.35 41.32
N SER A 136 -22.34 65.50 42.47
CA SER A 136 -21.89 66.29 43.61
C SER A 136 -20.59 65.73 44.22
N LYS A 137 -19.43 66.16 43.68
CA LYS A 137 -18.12 66.41 44.34
C LYS A 137 -17.09 66.66 43.23
N THR A 138 -16.68 67.91 43.02
CA THR A 138 -15.47 68.23 42.23
C THR A 138 -14.25 67.63 42.94
N LEU A 139 -13.78 66.47 42.48
CA LEU A 139 -12.59 65.81 43.01
C LEU A 139 -11.37 66.70 42.72
N GLU A 140 -10.62 67.05 43.77
CA GLU A 140 -9.42 67.88 43.61
C GLU A 140 -8.27 67.02 43.08
N ASN A 141 -7.59 67.47 42.01
CA ASN A 141 -6.47 66.72 41.44
C ASN A 141 -5.19 67.03 42.22
N SER A 142 -4.44 66.01 42.62
CA SER A 142 -3.14 66.20 43.28
C SER A 142 -2.11 66.75 42.29
N ARG A 143 -1.47 67.88 42.63
CA ARG A 143 -0.33 68.43 41.88
C ARG A 143 0.91 67.55 41.98
N ASN A 144 1.04 66.82 43.09
CA ASN A 144 2.16 65.92 43.32
C ASN A 144 1.92 64.54 42.66
N GLY A 145 0.66 64.20 42.36
CA GLY A 145 0.25 62.88 41.84
C GLY A 145 1.07 62.41 40.63
N PRO A 146 1.20 63.20 39.55
CA PRO A 146 2.01 62.80 38.38
C PRO A 146 3.50 62.59 38.70
N ALA A 147 4.08 63.41 39.58
CA ALA A 147 5.48 63.29 39.99
C ALA A 147 5.70 62.03 40.84
N VAL A 148 4.78 61.73 41.75
CA VAL A 148 4.80 60.51 42.57
C VAL A 148 4.60 59.28 41.70
N LEU A 149 3.62 59.29 40.78
CA LEU A 149 3.39 58.18 39.84
C LEU A 149 4.64 57.93 38.98
N LYS A 150 5.25 58.99 38.44
CA LYS A 150 6.51 58.88 37.70
C LYS A 150 7.64 58.30 38.58
N ALA A 151 7.72 58.68 39.84
CA ALA A 151 8.71 58.15 40.76
C ALA A 151 8.46 56.66 41.08
N ILE A 152 7.20 56.24 41.26
CA ILE A 152 6.80 54.83 41.47
C ILE A 152 7.20 53.99 40.26
N LEU A 153 6.84 54.39 39.04
CA LEU A 153 7.16 53.66 37.81
C LEU A 153 8.68 53.56 37.55
N GLN A 154 9.45 54.52 38.05
CA GLN A 154 10.92 54.51 37.95
C GLN A 154 11.63 53.83 39.12
N THR A 155 10.90 53.28 40.09
CA THR A 155 11.49 52.66 41.28
C THR A 155 11.96 51.26 40.94
N LYS A 156 13.27 51.03 41.07
CA LYS A 156 13.92 49.73 40.89
C LYS A 156 14.85 49.46 42.06
N PHE A 157 14.74 48.28 42.67
CA PHE A 157 15.59 47.88 43.78
C PHE A 157 15.50 46.37 44.03
N GLU A 158 16.44 45.85 44.80
CA GLU A 158 16.39 44.48 45.32
C GLU A 158 15.59 44.47 46.63
N GLY A 159 14.43 43.82 46.60
CA GLY A 159 13.52 43.63 47.74
C GLY A 159 13.59 42.22 48.31
N LEU A 160 12.69 41.89 49.24
CA LEU A 160 12.62 40.55 49.83
C LEU A 160 12.05 39.50 48.87
N SER A 161 11.23 39.91 47.90
CA SER A 161 10.69 39.02 46.86
C SER A 161 11.61 38.87 45.64
N GLY A 162 12.77 39.54 45.64
CA GLY A 162 13.72 39.59 44.52
C GLY A 162 13.81 40.97 43.89
N TYR A 163 14.14 41.02 42.60
CA TYR A 163 14.30 42.29 41.88
C TYR A 163 12.94 42.94 41.59
N PHE A 164 12.71 44.11 42.16
CA PHE A 164 11.47 44.87 42.00
C PHE A 164 11.59 45.85 40.82
N ASP A 165 10.74 45.67 39.80
CA ASP A 165 10.65 46.55 38.63
C ASP A 165 9.18 46.76 38.22
N LEU A 166 8.76 48.03 38.13
CA LEU A 166 7.42 48.48 37.73
C LEU A 166 7.44 49.33 36.44
N SER A 167 8.48 49.22 35.62
CA SER A 167 8.65 50.08 34.42
C SER A 167 7.44 50.09 33.48
N ASP A 168 6.71 48.98 33.39
CA ASP A 168 5.51 48.82 32.54
C ASP A 168 4.18 48.98 33.28
N GLY A 169 4.21 49.49 34.52
CA GLY A 169 3.03 49.61 35.38
C GLY A 169 2.57 48.29 36.02
N GLN A 170 3.33 47.22 35.86
CA GLN A 170 3.13 45.90 36.49
C GLN A 170 4.46 45.33 37.00
N LEU A 171 4.39 44.48 38.02
CA LEU A 171 5.57 43.82 38.58
C LEU A 171 6.09 42.78 37.59
N GLN A 172 7.35 42.93 37.18
CA GLN A 172 8.00 42.01 36.26
C GLN A 172 8.58 40.79 37.00
N VAL A 173 7.78 39.72 37.11
CA VAL A 173 8.24 38.44 37.70
C VAL A 173 9.18 37.75 36.71
N SER A 174 10.45 37.60 37.11
CA SER A 174 11.50 37.10 36.21
C SER A 174 11.54 35.57 36.11
N MET A 175 11.00 34.86 37.10
CA MET A 175 11.08 33.41 37.19
C MET A 175 9.90 32.82 37.97
N PHE A 176 9.38 31.69 37.50
CA PHE A 176 8.39 30.89 38.20
C PHE A 176 9.00 29.53 38.60
N GLN A 177 8.56 28.99 39.72
CA GLN A 177 8.81 27.61 40.12
C GLN A 177 7.60 26.75 39.81
N ILE A 178 7.85 25.55 39.31
CA ILE A 178 6.82 24.54 39.05
C ILE A 178 6.84 23.58 40.23
N ILE A 179 5.70 23.45 40.88
CA ILE A 179 5.51 22.61 42.06
C ILE A 179 4.61 21.41 41.75
N ASN A 180 4.79 20.34 42.50
CA ASN A 180 3.91 19.18 42.51
C ASN A 180 3.47 18.91 43.96
N VAL A 181 2.17 18.82 44.20
CA VAL A 181 1.58 18.51 45.50
C VAL A 181 1.69 17.01 45.78
N VAL A 182 2.40 16.65 46.85
CA VAL A 182 2.63 15.25 47.24
C VAL A 182 2.31 15.07 48.72
N GLY A 183 1.22 14.36 49.00
CA GLY A 183 0.71 14.12 50.34
C GLY A 183 0.34 15.44 51.03
N LYS A 184 1.09 15.80 52.08
CA LYS A 184 0.79 16.96 52.94
C LYS A 184 1.63 18.20 52.62
N ALA A 185 2.45 18.14 51.57
CA ALA A 185 3.35 19.21 51.18
C ALA A 185 3.45 19.29 49.66
N HIS A 186 4.16 20.29 49.16
CA HIS A 186 4.49 20.41 47.76
C HIS A 186 6.01 20.27 47.56
N ARG A 187 6.43 19.85 46.37
CA ARG A 187 7.84 19.75 45.97
C ARG A 187 8.08 20.54 44.68
N VAL A 188 9.22 21.23 44.61
CA VAL A 188 9.64 21.92 43.38
C VAL A 188 10.21 20.90 42.39
N ILE A 189 9.61 20.84 41.19
CA ILE A 189 9.99 19.91 40.11
C ILE A 189 10.78 20.59 38.98
N GLY A 190 10.70 21.91 38.85
CA GLY A 190 11.45 22.70 37.88
C GLY A 190 11.17 24.19 38.00
N PHE A 191 11.72 24.97 37.08
CA PHE A 191 11.61 26.42 36.99
C PHE A 191 11.23 26.82 35.56
N TRP A 192 10.60 27.98 35.41
CA TRP A 192 10.31 28.58 34.12
C TRP A 192 10.83 30.01 34.08
N THR A 193 11.48 30.37 32.98
CA THR A 193 11.89 31.75 32.67
C THR A 193 11.48 32.09 31.24
N ALA A 194 11.24 33.38 30.97
CA ALA A 194 10.87 33.83 29.63
C ALA A 194 11.93 33.50 28.56
N GLN A 195 13.22 33.47 28.92
CA GLN A 195 14.31 33.23 27.97
C GLN A 195 14.58 31.74 27.71
N ASN A 196 14.50 30.89 28.74
CA ASN A 196 14.92 29.49 28.67
C ASN A 196 13.76 28.49 28.68
N GLY A 197 12.52 28.95 28.87
CA GLY A 197 11.37 28.06 29.04
C GLY A 197 11.47 27.24 30.33
N ILE A 198 11.04 25.98 30.28
CA ILE A 198 11.04 25.06 31.45
C ILE A 198 12.42 24.41 31.61
N SER A 199 13.03 24.57 32.79
CA SER A 199 14.33 24.00 33.17
C SER A 199 14.27 23.31 34.54
N GLN A 200 15.24 22.43 34.83
CA GLN A 200 15.35 21.79 36.15
C GLN A 200 15.98 22.71 37.21
N GLN A 201 16.89 23.58 36.77
CA GLN A 201 17.65 24.50 37.62
C GLN A 201 17.41 25.94 37.17
N PRO A 202 17.48 26.92 38.11
CA PRO A 202 17.21 28.33 37.82
C PRO A 202 18.24 28.95 36.86
N ASP A 203 19.51 28.51 36.91
CA ASP A 203 20.60 29.03 36.08
C ASP A 203 21.22 27.94 35.20
N GLN A 204 20.62 27.66 34.04
CA GLN A 204 21.37 27.03 32.94
C GLN A 204 21.77 28.12 31.95
N ARG A 205 22.94 28.72 32.15
CA ARG A 205 23.65 29.39 31.04
C ARG A 205 23.83 28.31 29.96
N ARG A 206 23.40 28.60 28.72
CA ARG A 206 23.52 27.70 27.57
C ARG A 206 24.94 27.11 27.51
N SER A 207 25.13 25.91 28.04
CA SER A 207 26.23 25.06 27.63
C SER A 207 25.89 24.62 26.21
N ASN A 208 26.76 24.92 25.26
CA ASN A 208 26.65 24.54 23.86
C ASN A 208 26.78 23.02 23.68
N THR A 209 25.85 22.26 24.23
CA THR A 209 25.75 20.82 24.05
C THR A 209 24.34 20.52 23.55
N THR A 210 24.30 20.29 22.24
CA THR A 210 23.43 19.39 21.47
C THR A 210 22.06 19.10 22.08
N TYR A 211 21.01 19.57 21.40
CA TYR A 211 19.59 19.26 21.58
C TYR A 211 19.32 17.89 22.24
N SER A 212 19.29 17.87 23.58
CA SER A 212 18.75 16.76 24.33
C SER A 212 17.28 17.07 24.57
N THR A 213 16.41 16.33 23.89
CA THR A 213 14.94 16.45 23.93
C THR A 213 14.34 16.07 25.28
N THR A 214 15.15 15.58 26.23
CA THR A 214 14.71 15.28 27.60
C THR A 214 15.00 16.47 28.51
N ARG A 215 14.03 17.39 28.62
CA ARG A 215 14.00 18.38 29.69
C ARG A 215 13.87 17.63 31.02
N ASN A 216 14.99 17.41 31.70
CA ASN A 216 15.09 16.61 32.93
C ASN A 216 14.38 17.27 34.13
N LEU A 217 13.04 17.38 34.10
CA LEU A 217 12.27 17.72 35.29
C LEU A 217 12.38 16.61 36.33
N LYS A 218 12.23 16.95 37.61
CA LYS A 218 12.07 15.89 38.63
C LYS A 218 10.79 15.10 38.32
N ILE A 219 10.80 13.80 38.61
CA ILE A 219 9.67 12.89 38.40
C ILE A 219 8.38 13.54 38.94
N VAL A 220 7.29 13.45 38.20
CA VAL A 220 5.97 13.93 38.60
C VAL A 220 5.18 12.76 39.18
N ILE A 221 4.64 12.91 40.38
CA ILE A 221 3.60 12.04 40.92
C ILE A 221 2.26 12.65 40.53
N TRP A 222 1.44 11.88 39.85
CA TRP A 222 0.11 12.25 39.38
C TRP A 222 -0.95 11.80 40.40
N PRO A 223 -2.20 12.29 40.28
CA PRO A 223 -3.31 11.83 41.11
C PRO A 223 -3.43 10.29 41.11
N GLY A 224 -3.85 9.73 42.24
CA GLY A 224 -3.82 8.28 42.46
C GLY A 224 -2.41 7.69 42.67
N GLU A 225 -1.43 8.52 43.05
CA GLU A 225 -0.05 8.12 43.37
C GLU A 225 0.71 7.45 42.21
N SER A 226 0.30 7.74 40.97
CA SER A 226 0.92 7.16 39.78
C SER A 226 2.11 7.98 39.30
N THR A 227 3.16 7.33 38.82
CA THR A 227 4.30 7.96 38.12
C THR A 227 4.12 7.93 36.60
N GLU A 228 3.11 7.24 36.09
CA GLU A 228 2.79 7.17 34.66
C GLU A 228 2.12 8.47 34.21
N VAL A 229 2.60 9.06 33.12
CA VAL A 229 2.04 10.28 32.55
C VAL A 229 0.62 10.00 32.04
N PRO A 230 -0.44 10.63 32.58
CA PRO A 230 -1.80 10.41 32.13
C PRO A 230 -1.98 10.85 30.67
N LYS A 231 -2.80 10.12 29.91
CA LYS A 231 -3.14 10.48 28.52
C LYS A 231 -3.96 11.78 28.41
N GLY A 232 -4.54 12.26 29.51
CA GLY A 232 -5.37 13.46 29.55
C GLY A 232 -6.82 13.26 29.10
N TRP A 233 -7.20 12.04 28.75
CA TRP A 233 -8.56 11.61 28.44
C TRP A 233 -8.70 10.13 28.77
N GLU A 234 -9.93 9.71 29.06
CA GLU A 234 -10.27 8.30 29.26
C GLU A 234 -11.67 8.04 28.68
N ILE A 235 -11.87 6.83 28.16
CA ILE A 235 -13.18 6.39 27.70
C ILE A 235 -13.98 6.01 28.96
N PRO A 236 -15.16 6.60 29.21
CA PRO A 236 -15.92 6.29 30.40
C PRO A 236 -16.25 4.80 30.44
N THR A 237 -15.78 4.10 31.46
CA THR A 237 -16.03 2.66 31.71
C THR A 237 -17.50 2.35 31.96
N ASN A 238 -18.35 3.37 32.18
CA ASN A 238 -19.71 3.19 32.69
C ASN A 238 -20.80 4.01 31.97
N GLY A 239 -20.71 4.30 30.66
CA GLY A 239 -21.83 5.07 30.08
C GLY A 239 -22.04 5.23 28.58
N LYS A 240 -21.10 4.89 27.68
CA LYS A 240 -21.41 4.97 26.24
C LYS A 240 -20.50 4.09 25.41
N LYS A 241 -21.08 3.12 24.70
CA LYS A 241 -20.36 2.33 23.68
C LYS A 241 -19.99 3.23 22.50
N LEU A 242 -18.89 2.92 21.82
CA LEU A 242 -18.52 3.56 20.57
C LEU A 242 -19.51 3.14 19.48
N ARG A 243 -20.17 4.11 18.83
CA ARG A 243 -21.10 3.82 17.72
C ARG A 243 -20.32 3.64 16.43
N VAL A 244 -20.22 2.39 15.99
CA VAL A 244 -19.53 1.98 14.78
C VAL A 244 -20.55 1.93 13.65
N GLY A 245 -20.48 2.91 12.73
CA GLY A 245 -21.29 2.91 11.52
C GLY A 245 -20.81 1.80 10.58
N VAL A 246 -21.75 1.01 10.06
CA VAL A 246 -21.51 -0.05 9.07
C VAL A 246 -22.55 0.02 7.96
N VAL A 247 -22.19 -0.37 6.74
CA VAL A 247 -23.10 -0.38 5.58
C VAL A 247 -23.76 -1.76 5.46
N ALA A 248 -25.07 -1.78 5.22
CA ALA A 248 -25.83 -3.00 4.94
C ALA A 248 -26.04 -3.18 3.43
N GLY A 249 -25.81 -4.38 2.90
CA GLY A 249 -26.10 -4.71 1.49
C GLY A 249 -25.19 -4.03 0.46
N GLY A 250 -23.89 -3.91 0.74
CA GLY A 250 -22.91 -3.47 -0.26
C GLY A 250 -22.74 -4.49 -1.41
N GLY A 251 -22.23 -4.04 -2.56
CA GLY A 251 -22.02 -4.90 -3.75
C GLY A 251 -21.05 -6.08 -3.52
N TYR A 252 -20.30 -6.08 -2.42
CA TYR A 252 -19.34 -7.12 -2.04
C TYR A 252 -19.50 -7.56 -0.57
N PRO A 253 -20.43 -8.49 -0.27
CA PRO A 253 -20.68 -8.98 1.10
C PRO A 253 -19.44 -9.55 1.81
N LYS A 254 -18.46 -10.06 1.05
CA LYS A 254 -17.19 -10.56 1.60
C LYS A 254 -16.30 -9.46 2.18
N TYR A 255 -16.44 -8.22 1.71
CA TYR A 255 -15.71 -7.07 2.26
C TYR A 255 -16.43 -6.47 3.46
N ILE A 256 -17.73 -6.26 3.35
CA ILE A 256 -18.59 -5.79 4.43
C ILE A 256 -20.03 -6.22 4.19
N ASP A 257 -20.65 -6.77 5.22
CA ASP A 257 -22.08 -6.99 5.30
C ASP A 257 -22.56 -6.72 6.73
N ALA A 258 -23.77 -6.20 6.86
CA ALA A 258 -24.38 -5.90 8.14
C ALA A 258 -25.87 -6.22 8.09
N ASN A 259 -26.30 -7.09 8.99
CA ASN A 259 -27.69 -7.52 9.10
C ASN A 259 -28.18 -7.34 10.53
N GLU A 260 -29.44 -6.96 10.66
CA GLU A 260 -30.12 -6.92 11.95
C GLU A 260 -30.60 -8.32 12.31
N ASP A 261 -30.20 -8.82 13.48
CA ASP A 261 -30.68 -10.10 13.97
C ASP A 261 -32.17 -9.99 14.31
N SER A 262 -33.00 -10.72 13.56
CA SER A 262 -34.47 -10.74 13.70
C SER A 262 -34.98 -11.12 15.10
N ILE A 263 -34.15 -11.71 15.96
CA ILE A 263 -34.55 -12.18 17.30
C ILE A 263 -34.08 -11.23 18.41
N THR A 264 -32.85 -10.72 18.32
CA THR A 264 -32.26 -9.88 19.37
C THR A 264 -32.37 -8.38 19.08
N GLY A 265 -32.64 -7.99 17.83
CA GLY A 265 -32.53 -6.60 17.37
C GLY A 265 -31.09 -6.07 17.39
N GLU A 266 -30.10 -6.95 17.58
CA GLU A 266 -28.68 -6.58 17.60
C GLU A 266 -28.12 -6.64 16.17
N ILE A 267 -27.34 -5.63 15.81
CA ILE A 267 -26.72 -5.54 14.50
C ILE A 267 -25.47 -6.41 14.49
N LYS A 268 -25.46 -7.42 13.60
CA LYS A 268 -24.29 -8.26 13.33
C LYS A 268 -23.62 -7.79 12.05
N ALA A 269 -22.38 -7.32 12.19
CA ALA A 269 -21.52 -6.97 11.07
C ALA A 269 -20.53 -8.11 10.80
N SER A 270 -20.22 -8.35 9.53
CA SER A 270 -19.25 -9.35 9.08
C SER A 270 -18.54 -8.87 7.82
N GLY A 271 -17.44 -9.51 7.46
CA GLY A 271 -16.61 -9.15 6.31
C GLY A 271 -15.18 -8.84 6.68
N LEU A 272 -14.31 -8.77 5.67
CA LEU A 272 -12.88 -8.51 5.84
C LEU A 272 -12.61 -7.20 6.60
N ALA A 273 -13.33 -6.12 6.29
CA ALA A 273 -13.16 -4.83 6.96
C ALA A 273 -13.56 -4.90 8.45
N ILE A 274 -14.61 -5.65 8.78
CA ILE A 274 -15.08 -5.81 10.15
C ILE A 274 -14.05 -6.62 10.96
N GLU A 275 -13.56 -7.73 10.42
CA GLU A 275 -12.59 -8.57 11.14
C GLU A 275 -11.27 -7.85 11.40
N ILE A 276 -10.78 -7.04 10.44
CA ILE A 276 -9.60 -6.20 10.67
C ILE A 276 -9.87 -5.17 11.77
N PHE A 277 -11.04 -4.53 11.77
CA PHE A 277 -11.42 -3.59 12.83
C PHE A 277 -11.46 -4.26 14.22
N GLU A 278 -12.10 -5.42 14.33
CA GLU A 278 -12.19 -6.16 15.60
C GLU A 278 -10.82 -6.61 16.10
N GLU A 279 -9.97 -7.11 15.20
CA GLU A 279 -8.59 -7.47 15.51
C GLU A 279 -7.73 -6.26 15.90
N ALA A 280 -8.01 -5.08 15.32
CA ALA A 280 -7.35 -3.84 15.70
C ALA A 280 -7.77 -3.41 17.11
N VAL A 281 -9.06 -3.50 17.42
CA VAL A 281 -9.60 -3.21 18.76
C VAL A 281 -9.02 -4.13 19.82
N LYS A 282 -8.87 -5.44 19.54
CA LYS A 282 -8.25 -6.41 20.46
C LYS A 282 -6.79 -6.09 20.80
N ARG A 283 -6.06 -5.43 19.90
CA ARG A 283 -4.64 -5.04 20.07
C ARG A 283 -4.47 -3.70 20.78
N LEU A 284 -5.56 -2.99 21.06
CA LEU A 284 -5.48 -1.75 21.83
C LEU A 284 -5.07 -2.05 23.28
N PRO A 285 -4.25 -1.19 23.91
CA PRO A 285 -3.82 -1.38 25.30
C PRO A 285 -4.92 -1.10 26.33
N TYR A 286 -6.17 -0.94 25.90
CA TYR A 286 -7.34 -0.63 26.72
C TYR A 286 -8.60 -1.26 26.10
N ALA A 287 -9.59 -1.56 26.95
CA ALA A 287 -10.88 -2.05 26.49
C ALA A 287 -11.68 -0.92 25.80
N LEU A 288 -12.06 -1.14 24.54
CA LEU A 288 -12.88 -0.22 23.76
C LEU A 288 -14.25 -0.88 23.51
N PRO A 289 -15.27 -0.64 24.36
CA PRO A 289 -16.60 -1.17 24.13
C PRO A 289 -17.27 -0.43 22.96
N TYR A 290 -17.84 -1.18 22.01
CA TYR A 290 -18.50 -0.63 20.83
C TYR A 290 -19.84 -1.33 20.55
N GLU A 291 -20.66 -0.69 19.73
CA GLU A 291 -21.91 -1.22 19.17
C GLU A 291 -21.98 -0.84 17.69
N TYR A 292 -22.51 -1.74 16.87
CA TYR A 292 -22.72 -1.49 15.45
C TYR A 292 -24.02 -0.73 15.22
N VAL A 293 -24.01 0.20 14.29
CA VAL A 293 -25.19 0.96 13.86
C VAL A 293 -25.23 0.95 12.33
N ILE A 294 -26.32 0.45 11.76
CA ILE A 294 -26.48 0.35 10.31
C ILE A 294 -26.65 1.76 9.70
N PHE A 295 -26.00 1.97 8.57
CA PHE A 295 -26.31 3.04 7.65
C PHE A 295 -27.38 2.54 6.67
N ASP A 296 -28.62 3.01 6.85
CA ASP A 296 -29.75 2.60 6.02
C ASP A 296 -29.68 3.29 4.65
N SER A 297 -29.37 2.48 3.63
CA SER A 297 -29.32 2.87 2.22
C SER A 297 -30.73 3.00 1.59
N LYS A 298 -31.78 2.50 2.26
CA LYS A 298 -33.11 2.30 1.64
C LYS A 298 -33.96 3.57 1.52
N GLU A 299 -33.66 4.64 2.25
CA GLU A 299 -34.48 5.87 2.21
C GLU A 299 -34.20 6.76 0.99
N ASN A 300 -33.02 6.68 0.36
CA ASN A 300 -32.69 7.47 -0.83
C ASN A 300 -31.87 6.63 -1.81
N ALA A 301 -32.36 6.48 -3.04
CA ALA A 301 -31.76 5.70 -4.13
C ALA A 301 -30.35 6.19 -4.59
N SER A 302 -29.68 7.06 -3.83
CA SER A 302 -28.32 7.55 -4.07
C SER A 302 -27.50 7.67 -2.78
N SER A 303 -27.62 6.74 -1.84
CA SER A 303 -26.80 6.73 -0.62
C SER A 303 -25.32 6.41 -0.95
N SER A 304 -24.58 7.45 -1.34
CA SER A 304 -23.15 7.36 -1.63
C SER A 304 -22.33 7.17 -0.35
N TYR A 305 -21.16 6.55 -0.46
CA TYR A 305 -20.14 6.55 0.61
C TYR A 305 -19.80 7.97 1.08
N ASP A 306 -19.98 9.00 0.24
CA ASP A 306 -19.82 10.39 0.66
C ASP A 306 -20.84 10.79 1.74
N ASP A 307 -22.10 10.34 1.62
CA ASP A 307 -23.13 10.54 2.65
C ASP A 307 -22.78 9.74 3.91
N PHE A 308 -22.41 8.46 3.77
CA PHE A 308 -22.01 7.63 4.92
C PHE A 308 -20.88 8.27 5.75
N VAL A 309 -19.85 8.79 5.09
CA VAL A 309 -18.75 9.50 5.77
C VAL A 309 -19.23 10.84 6.35
N SER A 310 -20.16 11.53 5.69
CA SER A 310 -20.75 12.78 6.21
C SER A 310 -21.48 12.57 7.55
N GLN A 311 -22.11 11.40 7.75
CA GLN A 311 -22.78 11.05 9.00
C GLN A 311 -21.83 10.97 10.20
N VAL A 312 -20.54 10.67 9.97
CA VAL A 312 -19.50 10.73 11.00
C VAL A 312 -19.25 12.18 11.43
N TYR A 313 -19.19 13.11 10.47
CA TYR A 313 -19.05 14.54 10.74
C TYR A 313 -20.28 15.11 11.46
N LEU A 314 -21.49 14.67 11.09
CA LEU A 314 -22.75 14.99 11.78
C LEU A 314 -22.89 14.33 13.16
N LYS A 315 -21.88 13.57 13.61
CA LYS A 315 -21.81 12.89 14.92
C LYS A 315 -22.91 11.84 15.12
N LYS A 316 -23.51 11.32 14.04
CA LYS A 316 -24.41 10.16 14.09
C LYS A 316 -23.62 8.90 14.46
N TYR A 317 -22.44 8.74 13.84
CA TYR A 317 -21.47 7.70 14.16
C TYR A 317 -20.21 8.31 14.78
N ASP A 318 -19.48 7.51 15.58
CA ASP A 318 -18.19 7.94 16.14
C ASP A 318 -17.00 7.50 15.27
N ILE A 319 -17.17 6.37 14.58
CA ILE A 319 -16.31 5.82 13.54
C ILE A 319 -17.20 5.18 12.47
N ALA A 320 -16.82 5.29 11.20
CA ALA A 320 -17.39 4.50 10.10
C ALA A 320 -16.37 3.45 9.66
N VAL A 321 -16.79 2.20 9.68
CA VAL A 321 -15.99 1.03 9.33
C VAL A 321 -16.57 0.41 8.08
N GLY A 322 -15.69 0.10 7.12
CA GLY A 322 -16.04 -0.45 5.83
C GLY A 322 -14.95 -0.16 4.81
N ASP A 323 -15.21 -0.57 3.58
CA ASP A 323 -14.46 -0.33 2.34
C ASP A 323 -14.53 1.14 1.88
N ILE A 324 -14.20 2.05 2.78
CA ILE A 324 -14.23 3.49 2.53
C ILE A 324 -12.91 3.92 1.91
N THR A 325 -12.91 4.28 0.63
CA THR A 325 -11.73 4.88 -0.02
C THR A 325 -11.35 6.20 0.62
N ILE A 326 -10.08 6.32 1.01
CA ILE A 326 -9.50 7.57 1.51
C ILE A 326 -9.37 8.55 0.33
N ARG A 327 -10.09 9.69 0.42
CA ARG A 327 -10.10 10.75 -0.60
C ARG A 327 -9.87 12.12 0.04
N TYR A 328 -9.31 13.05 -0.74
CA TYR A 328 -9.06 14.42 -0.31
C TYR A 328 -10.36 15.17 0.07
N ASN A 329 -11.44 15.01 -0.71
CA ASN A 329 -12.72 15.66 -0.41
C ASN A 329 -13.29 15.20 0.95
N ARG A 330 -13.14 13.92 1.29
CA ARG A 330 -13.57 13.33 2.57
C ARG A 330 -12.69 13.78 3.75
N SER A 331 -11.37 13.88 3.55
CA SER A 331 -10.44 14.27 4.62
C SER A 331 -10.60 15.72 5.11
N LEU A 332 -11.37 16.54 4.39
CA LEU A 332 -11.72 17.89 4.85
C LEU A 332 -12.58 17.87 6.13
N TYR A 333 -13.41 16.85 6.33
CA TYR A 333 -14.39 16.80 7.43
C TYR A 333 -14.26 15.58 8.36
N VAL A 334 -13.51 14.54 7.97
CA VAL A 334 -13.15 13.39 8.82
C VAL A 334 -11.65 13.14 8.80
N ASP A 335 -11.15 12.44 9.82
CA ASP A 335 -9.78 11.91 9.83
C ASP A 335 -9.83 10.41 9.55
N PHE A 336 -8.96 9.95 8.65
CA PHE A 336 -8.86 8.53 8.31
C PHE A 336 -7.76 7.84 9.10
N THR A 337 -7.95 6.55 9.36
CA THR A 337 -6.84 5.67 9.75
C THR A 337 -5.86 5.50 8.60
N LEU A 338 -4.69 4.93 8.88
CA LEU A 338 -3.84 4.37 7.84
C LEU A 338 -4.61 3.28 7.06
N PRO A 339 -4.34 3.16 5.75
CA PRO A 339 -5.07 2.23 4.91
C PRO A 339 -4.74 0.78 5.29
N TYR A 340 -5.75 -0.08 5.27
CA TYR A 340 -5.61 -1.51 5.53
C TYR A 340 -5.62 -2.35 4.24
N THR A 341 -5.80 -1.73 3.08
CA THR A 341 -5.76 -2.38 1.76
C THR A 341 -4.76 -1.72 0.82
N GLU A 342 -4.47 -2.42 -0.28
CA GLU A 342 -3.65 -1.87 -1.36
C GLU A 342 -4.28 -0.66 -2.04
N SER A 343 -3.41 0.23 -2.47
CA SER A 343 -3.78 1.48 -3.14
C SER A 343 -3.87 1.26 -4.64
N GLY A 344 -4.94 1.76 -5.26
CA GLY A 344 -5.01 1.93 -6.71
C GLY A 344 -6.29 1.40 -7.33
N ILE A 345 -6.57 1.94 -8.52
CA ILE A 345 -7.61 1.48 -9.43
C ILE A 345 -6.92 0.79 -10.59
N ALA A 346 -7.43 -0.35 -11.00
CA ALA A 346 -6.92 -1.11 -12.13
C ALA A 346 -8.08 -1.56 -13.03
N MET A 347 -7.76 -2.21 -14.13
CA MET A 347 -8.75 -2.80 -15.02
C MET A 347 -8.61 -4.30 -15.10
N VAL A 348 -9.74 -5.00 -15.13
CA VAL A 348 -9.84 -6.43 -15.43
C VAL A 348 -10.15 -6.57 -16.90
N VAL A 349 -9.35 -7.39 -17.58
CA VAL A 349 -9.49 -7.64 -19.01
C VAL A 349 -9.42 -9.14 -19.28
N PRO A 350 -10.15 -9.63 -20.30
CA PRO A 350 -10.01 -11.01 -20.73
C PRO A 350 -8.59 -11.25 -21.28
N VAL A 351 -8.02 -12.41 -20.96
CA VAL A 351 -6.77 -12.90 -21.54
C VAL A 351 -7.04 -13.30 -22.99
N LYS A 352 -6.14 -12.96 -23.91
CA LYS A 352 -6.25 -13.43 -25.30
C LYS A 352 -6.13 -14.96 -25.29
N GLU A 353 -7.12 -15.65 -25.83
CA GLU A 353 -6.97 -17.07 -26.18
C GLU A 353 -5.98 -17.17 -27.34
N SER A 354 -4.68 -17.19 -27.04
CA SER A 354 -3.64 -17.45 -28.04
C SER A 354 -3.28 -18.92 -28.06
N VAL A 355 -4.24 -19.76 -28.43
CA VAL A 355 -3.89 -20.92 -29.25
C VAL A 355 -4.06 -20.46 -30.68
N ASP A 356 -3.07 -19.72 -31.17
CA ASP A 356 -2.88 -19.61 -32.62
C ASP A 356 -2.78 -21.06 -33.12
N LYS A 357 -3.86 -21.58 -33.71
CA LYS A 357 -3.93 -22.90 -34.37
C LYS A 357 -3.07 -22.95 -35.64
N ASN A 358 -1.94 -22.26 -35.61
CA ASN A 358 -1.11 -22.04 -36.76
C ASN A 358 -0.19 -23.26 -36.89
N ALA A 359 -0.47 -24.12 -37.87
CA ALA A 359 0.25 -25.36 -38.15
C ALA A 359 1.77 -25.17 -38.42
N TRP A 360 2.21 -23.92 -38.56
CA TRP A 360 3.59 -23.50 -38.82
C TRP A 360 4.25 -22.78 -37.63
N ILE A 361 3.77 -22.99 -36.40
CA ILE A 361 4.33 -22.36 -35.19
C ILE A 361 5.85 -22.61 -35.04
N PHE A 362 6.36 -23.71 -35.58
CA PHE A 362 7.78 -24.06 -35.60
C PHE A 362 8.67 -23.10 -36.44
N LEU A 363 8.11 -22.30 -37.36
CA LEU A 363 8.88 -21.30 -38.12
C LEU A 363 9.00 -19.96 -37.39
N LYS A 364 8.10 -19.65 -36.44
CA LYS A 364 8.05 -18.37 -35.70
C LYS A 364 9.28 -18.05 -34.81
N PRO A 365 10.02 -19.01 -34.21
CA PRO A 365 11.14 -18.70 -33.33
C PRO A 365 12.31 -17.96 -34.00
N LEU A 366 12.40 -18.03 -35.33
CA LEU A 366 13.41 -17.34 -36.13
C LEU A 366 12.71 -16.41 -37.12
N THR A 367 13.24 -15.20 -37.28
CA THR A 367 12.72 -14.26 -38.28
C THR A 367 12.98 -14.79 -39.70
N PRO A 368 12.16 -14.42 -40.70
CA PRO A 368 12.41 -14.81 -42.08
C PRO A 368 13.83 -14.46 -42.56
N GLY A 369 14.35 -13.29 -42.15
CA GLY A 369 15.72 -12.89 -42.44
C GLY A 369 16.78 -13.84 -41.89
N MET A 370 16.60 -14.36 -40.67
CA MET A 370 17.50 -15.36 -40.08
C MET A 370 17.46 -16.71 -40.81
N TRP A 371 16.27 -17.14 -41.25
CA TRP A 371 16.11 -18.35 -42.08
C TRP A 371 16.88 -18.22 -43.40
N PHE A 372 16.64 -17.14 -44.16
CA PHE A 372 17.34 -16.92 -45.43
C PHE A 372 18.84 -16.73 -45.24
N GLY A 373 19.27 -15.99 -44.21
CA GLY A 373 20.68 -15.81 -43.89
C GLY A 373 21.39 -17.13 -43.58
N THR A 374 20.74 -18.03 -42.84
CA THR A 374 21.29 -19.36 -42.54
C THR A 374 21.43 -20.22 -43.80
N ILE A 375 20.44 -20.18 -44.70
CA ILE A 375 20.49 -20.93 -45.98
C ILE A 375 21.61 -20.40 -46.88
N ILE A 376 21.74 -19.07 -47.00
CA ILE A 376 22.81 -18.44 -47.80
C ILE A 376 24.18 -18.80 -47.23
N LEU A 377 24.34 -18.70 -45.90
CA LEU A 377 25.59 -19.04 -45.23
C LEU A 377 25.94 -20.52 -45.40
N PHE A 378 24.95 -21.42 -45.32
CA PHE A 378 25.11 -22.85 -45.57
C PHE A 378 25.64 -23.12 -46.99
N ILE A 379 25.01 -22.53 -48.01
CA ILE A 379 25.44 -22.67 -49.42
C ILE A 379 26.87 -22.13 -49.58
N TYR A 380 27.15 -20.96 -49.02
CA TYR A 380 28.49 -20.37 -49.06
C TYR A 380 29.54 -21.27 -48.42
N THR A 381 29.28 -21.80 -47.22
CA THR A 381 30.21 -22.72 -46.54
C THR A 381 30.42 -24.02 -47.33
N GLY A 382 29.36 -24.56 -47.95
CA GLY A 382 29.45 -25.73 -48.82
C GLY A 382 30.32 -25.49 -50.05
N ILE A 383 30.17 -24.33 -50.70
CA ILE A 383 31.01 -23.91 -51.84
C ILE A 383 32.48 -23.74 -51.42
N VAL A 384 32.74 -23.11 -50.27
CA VAL A 384 34.10 -22.89 -49.75
C VAL A 384 34.78 -24.22 -49.42
N ILE A 385 34.08 -25.13 -48.74
CA ILE A 385 34.62 -26.47 -48.42
C ILE A 385 34.87 -27.26 -49.71
N TRP A 386 33.94 -27.21 -50.67
CA TRP A 386 34.10 -27.87 -51.97
C TRP A 386 35.29 -27.32 -52.75
N LEU A 387 35.45 -25.99 -52.84
CA LEU A 387 36.58 -25.36 -53.52
C LEU A 387 37.92 -25.76 -52.86
N LEU A 388 37.97 -25.81 -51.53
CA LEU A 388 39.18 -26.17 -50.79
C LEU A 388 39.57 -27.64 -50.92
N GLU A 389 38.60 -28.55 -51.05
CA GLU A 389 38.81 -29.98 -51.29
C GLU A 389 39.09 -30.27 -52.77
N LEU A 390 38.51 -29.50 -53.71
CA LEU A 390 38.78 -29.55 -55.15
C LEU A 390 40.23 -29.14 -55.43
N LEU A 391 40.69 -28.01 -54.86
CA LEU A 391 42.10 -27.58 -54.93
C LEU A 391 43.06 -28.57 -54.25
N GLY A 392 42.55 -29.40 -53.33
CA GLY A 392 43.33 -30.40 -52.58
C GLY A 392 43.49 -31.75 -53.27
N ASN A 393 43.02 -31.91 -54.52
CA ASN A 393 43.09 -33.14 -55.33
C ASN A 393 42.50 -34.38 -54.63
N ASN A 394 41.38 -34.23 -53.92
CA ASN A 394 40.73 -35.33 -53.21
C ASN A 394 39.88 -36.18 -54.20
N LYS A 395 40.24 -37.47 -54.34
CA LYS A 395 39.57 -38.43 -55.26
C LYS A 395 38.07 -38.63 -54.99
N SER A 396 37.56 -38.25 -53.81
CA SER A 396 36.13 -38.36 -53.46
C SER A 396 35.25 -37.23 -54.02
N VAL A 397 35.83 -36.23 -54.69
CA VAL A 397 35.11 -35.05 -55.23
C VAL A 397 34.96 -35.11 -56.76
N HIS A 398 35.65 -36.03 -57.44
CA HIS A 398 35.51 -36.22 -58.88
C HIS A 398 34.33 -37.14 -59.22
N GLY A 399 33.30 -36.56 -59.84
CA GLY A 399 32.14 -37.26 -60.37
C GLY A 399 31.25 -36.31 -61.20
N PRO A 400 30.22 -36.80 -61.90
CA PRO A 400 29.26 -35.98 -62.63
C PRO A 400 28.62 -34.89 -61.73
N ILE A 401 28.30 -33.73 -62.30
CA ILE A 401 27.78 -32.52 -61.63
C ILE A 401 26.72 -32.80 -60.53
N PRO A 402 25.69 -33.65 -60.73
CA PRO A 402 24.72 -33.96 -59.66
C PRO A 402 25.34 -34.64 -58.43
N GLN A 403 26.38 -35.45 -58.62
CA GLN A 403 27.09 -36.13 -57.54
C GLN A 403 27.96 -35.16 -56.74
N GLN A 404 28.51 -34.14 -57.40
CA GLN A 404 29.29 -33.08 -56.74
C GLN A 404 28.39 -32.21 -55.85
N LEU A 405 27.22 -31.80 -56.35
CA LEU A 405 26.23 -31.04 -55.57
C LEU A 405 25.71 -31.84 -54.37
N ALA A 406 25.45 -33.14 -54.55
CA ALA A 406 25.06 -34.02 -53.43
C ALA A 406 26.15 -34.10 -52.37
N THR A 407 27.43 -34.14 -52.79
CA THR A 407 28.57 -34.19 -51.87
C THR A 407 28.78 -32.85 -51.14
N MET A 408 28.56 -31.70 -51.80
CA MET A 408 28.57 -30.37 -51.17
C MET A 408 27.54 -30.24 -50.05
N ILE A 409 26.32 -30.69 -50.32
CA ILE A 409 25.21 -30.67 -49.37
C ILE A 409 25.47 -31.66 -48.23
N TYR A 410 26.01 -32.84 -48.54
CA TYR A 410 26.34 -33.87 -47.55
C TYR A 410 27.39 -33.40 -46.54
N PHE A 411 28.49 -32.77 -46.99
CA PHE A 411 29.53 -32.25 -46.11
C PHE A 411 29.06 -31.14 -45.17
N SER A 412 28.05 -30.39 -45.57
CA SER A 412 27.57 -29.22 -44.83
C SER A 412 26.47 -29.57 -43.82
N LEU A 413 25.74 -30.70 -44.02
CA LEU A 413 24.63 -31.15 -43.17
C LEU A 413 25.01 -32.24 -42.18
N PHE A 414 25.88 -33.18 -42.55
CA PHE A 414 26.21 -34.32 -41.70
C PHE A 414 27.48 -34.03 -40.90
N GLU A 415 27.40 -34.15 -39.57
CA GLU A 415 28.50 -34.02 -38.59
C GLU A 415 29.61 -35.09 -38.75
N GLU A 416 29.73 -35.70 -39.93
CA GLU A 416 30.61 -36.82 -40.21
C GLU A 416 31.98 -36.32 -40.67
N LYS A 417 32.87 -36.08 -39.69
CA LYS A 417 34.23 -35.52 -39.88
C LYS A 417 35.16 -36.38 -40.75
N GLU A 418 34.77 -37.61 -41.09
CA GLU A 418 35.68 -38.65 -41.59
C GLU A 418 36.09 -38.50 -43.06
N LYS A 419 35.35 -37.72 -43.86
CA LYS A 419 35.59 -37.61 -45.32
C LYS A 419 36.36 -36.35 -45.77
N VAL A 420 36.62 -35.40 -44.87
CA VAL A 420 37.37 -34.14 -45.16
C VAL A 420 38.85 -34.31 -44.81
N LYS A 421 39.74 -34.24 -45.80
CA LYS A 421 41.17 -34.55 -45.63
C LYS A 421 42.01 -33.35 -45.21
N ARG A 422 41.64 -32.13 -45.64
CA ARG A 422 42.48 -30.93 -45.43
C ARG A 422 42.22 -30.26 -44.07
N LEU A 423 43.29 -29.87 -43.38
CA LEU A 423 43.21 -29.19 -42.08
C LEU A 423 42.43 -27.86 -42.16
N THR A 424 42.62 -27.08 -43.23
CA THR A 424 41.91 -25.80 -43.45
C THR A 424 40.40 -25.99 -43.59
N SER A 425 39.98 -26.98 -44.38
CA SER A 425 38.57 -27.36 -44.55
C SER A 425 37.95 -27.83 -43.23
N ARG A 426 38.72 -28.58 -42.41
CA ARG A 426 38.28 -29.01 -41.06
C ARG A 426 38.08 -27.84 -40.10
N ILE A 427 38.95 -26.83 -40.12
CA ILE A 427 38.78 -25.64 -39.26
C ILE A 427 37.49 -24.90 -39.62
N ILE A 428 37.24 -24.67 -40.92
CA ILE A 428 36.03 -24.00 -41.41
C ILE A 428 34.78 -24.83 -41.07
N LEU A 429 34.84 -26.16 -41.22
CA LEU A 429 33.76 -27.07 -40.83
C LEU A 429 33.49 -27.02 -39.32
N VAL A 430 34.51 -27.01 -38.47
CA VAL A 430 34.36 -26.90 -37.01
C VAL A 430 33.68 -25.58 -36.61
N ILE A 431 34.05 -24.46 -37.26
CA ILE A 431 33.42 -23.15 -37.03
C ILE A 431 31.95 -23.16 -37.48
N TRP A 432 31.65 -23.76 -38.65
CA TRP A 432 30.28 -23.92 -39.14
C TRP A 432 29.42 -24.78 -38.21
N LEU A 433 29.95 -25.91 -37.74
CA LEU A 433 29.27 -26.78 -36.79
C LEU A 433 29.04 -26.09 -35.44
N PHE A 434 29.98 -25.27 -34.98
CA PHE A 434 29.79 -24.45 -33.78
C PHE A 434 28.66 -23.42 -33.97
N PHE A 435 28.61 -22.74 -35.12
CA PHE A 435 27.51 -21.83 -35.45
C PHE A 435 26.15 -22.56 -35.48
N LEU A 436 26.07 -23.72 -36.13
CA LEU A 436 24.85 -24.54 -36.15
C LEU A 436 24.41 -24.99 -34.76
N LEU A 437 25.36 -25.36 -33.90
CA LEU A 437 25.08 -25.73 -32.51
C LEU A 437 24.48 -24.56 -31.72
N VAL A 438 25.06 -23.36 -31.84
CA VAL A 438 24.54 -22.14 -31.21
C VAL A 438 23.14 -21.81 -31.75
N LEU A 439 22.93 -21.93 -33.06
CA LEU A 439 21.64 -21.66 -33.69
C LEU A 439 20.56 -22.67 -33.23
N LYS A 440 20.89 -23.97 -33.18
CA LYS A 440 19.98 -25.02 -32.69
C LYS A 440 19.61 -24.82 -31.22
N SER A 441 20.60 -24.46 -30.39
CA SER A 441 20.38 -24.15 -28.97
C SER A 441 19.47 -22.92 -28.80
N SER A 442 19.75 -21.85 -29.53
CA SER A 442 18.97 -20.60 -29.49
C SER A 442 17.54 -20.80 -30.01
N TYR A 443 17.36 -21.60 -31.06
CA TYR A 443 16.05 -22.00 -31.57
C TYR A 443 15.24 -22.75 -30.51
N THR A 444 15.86 -23.74 -29.86
CA THR A 444 15.21 -24.55 -28.83
C THR A 444 14.81 -23.70 -27.63
N ALA A 445 15.69 -22.79 -27.17
CA ALA A 445 15.41 -21.86 -26.08
C ALA A 445 14.26 -20.89 -26.42
N SER A 446 14.28 -20.34 -27.63
CA SER A 446 13.26 -19.37 -28.08
C SER A 446 11.90 -20.04 -28.28
N LEU A 447 11.86 -21.25 -28.86
CA LEU A 447 10.63 -22.02 -29.00
C LEU A 447 10.04 -22.38 -27.64
N THR A 448 10.88 -22.82 -26.70
CA THR A 448 10.46 -23.16 -25.33
C THR A 448 9.90 -21.93 -24.61
N SER A 449 10.58 -20.79 -24.69
CA SER A 449 10.11 -19.52 -24.13
C SER A 449 8.79 -19.06 -24.73
N MET A 450 8.61 -19.21 -26.05
CA MET A 450 7.37 -18.82 -26.70
C MET A 450 6.19 -19.70 -26.29
N LEU A 451 6.42 -21.01 -26.11
CA LEU A 451 5.39 -21.95 -25.65
C LEU A 451 5.02 -21.73 -24.17
N THR A 452 5.91 -21.17 -23.36
CA THR A 452 5.61 -20.84 -21.95
C THR A 452 4.97 -19.45 -21.78
N VAL A 453 5.35 -18.45 -22.59
CA VAL A 453 4.88 -17.04 -22.44
C VAL A 453 3.51 -16.76 -23.07
N GLN A 454 3.07 -17.55 -24.06
CA GLN A 454 1.78 -17.35 -24.73
C GLN A 454 0.53 -17.58 -23.85
N GLN A 455 0.68 -17.85 -22.55
CA GLN A 455 -0.47 -18.16 -21.67
C GLN A 455 -1.05 -16.94 -20.92
N LEU A 456 -0.47 -15.73 -21.03
CA LEU A 456 -0.82 -14.62 -20.12
C LEU A 456 -0.99 -13.23 -20.80
N GLN A 457 -1.15 -13.15 -22.12
CA GLN A 457 -1.27 -11.83 -22.77
C GLN A 457 -2.69 -11.23 -22.60
N PRO A 458 -2.82 -10.03 -22.00
CA PRO A 458 -4.12 -9.36 -21.89
C PRO A 458 -4.65 -8.94 -23.27
N THR A 459 -5.98 -8.89 -23.42
CA THR A 459 -6.63 -8.38 -24.63
C THR A 459 -6.33 -6.90 -24.85
N VAL A 460 -6.24 -6.14 -23.76
CA VAL A 460 -5.97 -4.70 -23.73
C VAL A 460 -4.84 -4.43 -22.75
N THR A 461 -3.83 -3.68 -23.18
CA THR A 461 -2.60 -3.48 -22.41
C THR A 461 -2.56 -2.17 -21.62
N ASN A 462 -3.33 -1.16 -22.05
CA ASN A 462 -3.34 0.15 -21.41
C ASN A 462 -4.71 0.82 -21.58
N VAL A 463 -5.09 1.68 -20.64
CA VAL A 463 -6.33 2.46 -20.67
C VAL A 463 -6.35 3.44 -21.84
N ASP A 464 -5.20 3.99 -22.23
CA ASP A 464 -5.08 4.87 -23.40
C ASP A 464 -5.53 4.19 -24.71
N GLU A 465 -5.38 2.86 -24.79
CA GLU A 465 -5.84 2.07 -25.92
C GLU A 465 -7.37 2.04 -25.97
N LEU A 466 -8.04 1.89 -24.82
CA LEU A 466 -9.50 1.93 -24.70
C LEU A 466 -10.06 3.30 -25.06
N LEU A 467 -9.38 4.37 -24.63
CA LEU A 467 -9.76 5.75 -24.96
C LEU A 467 -9.68 6.02 -26.46
N LYS A 468 -8.56 5.63 -27.10
CA LYS A 468 -8.36 5.84 -28.56
C LYS A 468 -9.34 5.05 -29.41
N VAL A 469 -9.61 3.79 -29.05
CA VAL A 469 -10.54 2.92 -29.80
C VAL A 469 -12.00 3.25 -29.45
N GLY A 470 -12.24 3.86 -28.28
CA GLY A 470 -13.57 4.21 -27.79
C GLY A 470 -14.42 2.97 -27.49
N GLN A 471 -13.85 1.98 -26.81
CA GLN A 471 -14.56 0.77 -26.41
C GLN A 471 -15.39 0.98 -25.12
N PRO A 472 -16.50 0.24 -24.93
CA PRO A 472 -17.29 0.33 -23.70
C PRO A 472 -16.54 -0.26 -22.49
N VAL A 473 -16.64 0.43 -21.35
CA VAL A 473 -15.98 0.08 -20.09
C VAL A 473 -17.03 -0.06 -18.98
N GLY A 474 -16.87 -1.09 -18.14
CA GLY A 474 -17.73 -1.34 -16.99
C GLY A 474 -17.13 -0.78 -15.69
N TYR A 475 -17.98 -0.42 -14.74
CA TYR A 475 -17.59 -0.03 -13.38
C TYR A 475 -18.69 -0.37 -12.36
N GLY A 476 -18.36 -0.40 -11.07
CA GLY A 476 -19.31 -0.66 -9.99
C GLY A 476 -20.32 0.46 -9.78
N SER A 477 -21.61 0.15 -9.74
CA SER A 477 -22.66 1.14 -9.45
C SER A 477 -22.44 1.82 -8.10
N GLY A 478 -22.78 3.10 -8.00
CA GLY A 478 -22.58 3.89 -6.77
C GLY A 478 -21.11 4.23 -6.47
N SER A 479 -20.16 3.77 -7.29
CA SER A 479 -18.74 4.10 -7.16
C SER A 479 -18.40 5.49 -7.73
N TYR A 480 -17.42 6.15 -7.12
CA TYR A 480 -16.83 7.39 -7.64
C TYR A 480 -16.02 7.19 -8.93
N ILE A 481 -15.79 5.92 -9.32
CA ILE A 481 -15.09 5.55 -10.56
C ILE A 481 -15.78 6.12 -11.79
N LYS A 482 -17.12 6.29 -11.78
CA LYS A 482 -17.83 6.95 -12.89
C LYS A 482 -17.24 8.33 -13.19
N SER A 483 -17.18 9.18 -12.17
CA SER A 483 -16.66 10.55 -12.29
C SER A 483 -15.17 10.56 -12.66
N LEU A 484 -14.41 9.57 -12.18
CA LEU A 484 -13.00 9.42 -12.56
C LEU A 484 -12.84 9.05 -14.04
N LEU A 485 -13.65 8.11 -14.57
CA LEU A 485 -13.61 7.73 -15.98
C LEU A 485 -14.02 8.89 -16.88
N GLU A 486 -15.01 9.68 -16.48
CA GLU A 486 -15.40 10.92 -17.18
C GLU A 486 -14.25 11.96 -17.17
N GLU A 487 -13.56 12.14 -16.05
CA GLU A 487 -12.38 13.04 -15.94
C GLU A 487 -11.20 12.56 -16.80
N LEU A 488 -11.03 11.25 -16.96
CA LEU A 488 -10.04 10.64 -17.86
C LEU A 488 -10.41 10.77 -19.36
N GLY A 489 -11.60 11.29 -19.68
CA GLY A 489 -12.03 11.57 -21.05
C GLY A 489 -12.84 10.45 -21.72
N PHE A 490 -13.37 9.49 -20.96
CA PHE A 490 -14.32 8.52 -21.49
C PHE A 490 -15.68 9.16 -21.76
N ASP A 491 -16.33 8.77 -22.86
CA ASP A 491 -17.70 9.17 -23.19
C ASP A 491 -18.69 8.52 -22.22
N ALA A 492 -19.53 9.32 -21.56
CA ALA A 492 -20.53 8.86 -20.59
C ALA A 492 -21.48 7.79 -21.16
N SER A 493 -21.74 7.79 -22.48
CA SER A 493 -22.57 6.77 -23.15
C SER A 493 -21.92 5.38 -23.22
N LYS A 494 -20.59 5.31 -23.06
CA LYS A 494 -19.79 4.07 -23.16
C LYS A 494 -19.37 3.53 -21.80
N ILE A 495 -19.68 4.24 -20.72
CA ILE A 495 -19.42 3.84 -19.35
C ILE A 495 -20.69 3.14 -18.82
N LYS A 496 -20.59 1.86 -18.47
CA LYS A 496 -21.73 1.04 -18.04
C LYS A 496 -21.64 0.66 -16.56
N PRO A 497 -22.68 0.92 -15.75
CA PRO A 497 -22.73 0.50 -14.35
C PRO A 497 -23.09 -0.99 -14.21
N TYR A 498 -22.53 -1.65 -13.22
CA TYR A 498 -22.82 -3.03 -12.83
C TYR A 498 -22.78 -3.18 -11.31
N ASP A 499 -23.63 -4.01 -10.73
CA ASP A 499 -23.81 -4.10 -9.26
C ASP A 499 -23.09 -5.29 -8.63
N THR A 500 -22.99 -6.42 -9.34
CA THR A 500 -22.49 -7.69 -8.79
C THR A 500 -21.26 -8.22 -9.53
N PRO A 501 -20.38 -9.00 -8.87
CA PRO A 501 -19.28 -9.71 -9.53
C PRO A 501 -19.74 -10.60 -10.69
N GLU A 502 -20.91 -11.20 -10.59
CA GLU A 502 -21.50 -12.06 -11.62
C GLU A 502 -21.90 -11.24 -12.86
N ASP A 503 -22.44 -10.03 -12.66
CA ASP A 503 -22.71 -9.11 -13.75
C ASP A 503 -21.42 -8.67 -14.45
N TYR A 504 -20.34 -8.49 -13.69
CA TYR A 504 -19.01 -8.20 -14.25
C TYR A 504 -18.54 -9.33 -15.15
N HIS A 505 -18.65 -10.58 -14.67
CA HIS A 505 -18.28 -11.76 -15.45
C HIS A 505 -19.12 -11.88 -16.74
N ASN A 506 -20.43 -11.67 -16.65
CA ASN A 506 -21.34 -11.71 -17.78
C ASN A 506 -21.06 -10.60 -18.81
N ALA A 507 -20.66 -9.41 -18.35
CA ALA A 507 -20.32 -8.29 -19.22
C ALA A 507 -18.97 -8.48 -19.94
N LEU A 508 -17.96 -8.98 -19.23
CA LEU A 508 -16.63 -9.25 -19.78
C LEU A 508 -16.65 -10.45 -20.75
N SER A 509 -17.36 -11.53 -20.42
CA SER A 509 -17.47 -12.72 -21.26
C SER A 509 -18.19 -12.47 -22.59
N LYS A 510 -19.21 -11.59 -22.62
CA LYS A 510 -19.84 -11.15 -23.88
C LYS A 510 -18.88 -10.36 -24.77
N GLY A 511 -17.97 -9.61 -24.15
CA GLY A 511 -17.02 -8.73 -24.83
C GLY A 511 -17.66 -7.52 -25.51
N SER A 512 -16.84 -6.56 -25.91
CA SER A 512 -17.30 -5.28 -26.48
C SER A 512 -18.10 -5.42 -27.79
N LYS A 513 -17.87 -6.49 -28.56
CA LYS A 513 -18.54 -6.73 -29.85
C LYS A 513 -19.97 -7.27 -29.71
N ASN A 514 -20.30 -7.98 -28.62
CA ASN A 514 -21.62 -8.59 -28.41
C ASN A 514 -22.44 -7.86 -27.34
N GLY A 515 -22.24 -6.54 -27.21
CA GLY A 515 -23.00 -5.69 -26.27
C GLY A 515 -22.48 -5.69 -24.82
N GLY A 516 -21.39 -6.39 -24.53
CA GLY A 516 -20.68 -6.37 -23.25
C GLY A 516 -19.72 -5.18 -23.10
N VAL A 517 -18.62 -5.40 -22.36
CA VAL A 517 -17.54 -4.42 -22.14
C VAL A 517 -16.19 -4.99 -22.53
N ALA A 518 -15.23 -4.13 -22.87
CA ALA A 518 -13.86 -4.53 -23.19
C ALA A 518 -12.99 -4.71 -21.94
N ALA A 519 -13.25 -3.88 -20.94
CA ALA A 519 -12.55 -3.87 -19.67
C ALA A 519 -13.53 -3.45 -18.57
N LEU A 520 -13.23 -3.89 -17.36
CA LEU A 520 -13.93 -3.48 -16.16
C LEU A 520 -12.94 -2.74 -15.26
N VAL A 521 -13.29 -1.54 -14.82
CA VAL A 521 -12.43 -0.70 -13.97
C VAL A 521 -12.95 -0.73 -12.55
N ASP A 522 -12.09 -1.15 -11.63
CA ASP A 522 -12.42 -1.20 -10.21
C ASP A 522 -11.19 -0.99 -9.30
N GLU A 523 -11.41 -0.84 -8.00
CA GLU A 523 -10.35 -0.79 -7.01
C GLU A 523 -9.67 -2.16 -6.88
N ILE A 524 -8.34 -2.17 -6.73
CA ILE A 524 -7.53 -3.41 -6.69
C ILE A 524 -8.06 -4.46 -5.69
N PRO A 525 -8.53 -4.10 -4.48
CA PRO A 525 -9.08 -5.08 -3.54
C PRO A 525 -10.29 -5.86 -4.11
N TYR A 526 -11.22 -5.20 -4.80
CA TYR A 526 -12.35 -5.87 -5.46
C TYR A 526 -11.92 -6.70 -6.66
N ILE A 527 -10.90 -6.23 -7.41
CA ILE A 527 -10.33 -7.00 -8.54
C ILE A 527 -9.70 -8.30 -8.04
N LYS A 528 -8.96 -8.26 -6.93
CA LYS A 528 -8.38 -9.47 -6.33
C LYS A 528 -9.46 -10.48 -5.94
N LEU A 529 -10.56 -9.99 -5.40
CA LEU A 529 -11.70 -10.85 -5.05
C LEU A 529 -12.34 -11.47 -6.30
N PHE A 530 -12.59 -10.67 -7.33
CA PHE A 530 -13.12 -11.15 -8.61
C PHE A 530 -12.21 -12.20 -9.27
N LEU A 531 -10.89 -11.97 -9.28
CA LEU A 531 -9.92 -12.91 -9.85
C LEU A 531 -9.78 -14.19 -9.03
N ALA A 532 -9.98 -14.14 -7.71
CA ALA A 532 -9.99 -15.33 -6.86
C ALA A 532 -11.21 -16.24 -7.15
N GLU A 533 -12.36 -15.65 -7.53
CA GLU A 533 -13.55 -16.40 -7.94
C GLU A 533 -13.49 -16.85 -9.40
N HIS A 534 -12.91 -16.02 -10.27
CA HIS A 534 -12.82 -16.25 -11.72
C HIS A 534 -11.36 -16.35 -12.20
N CYS A 535 -10.63 -17.34 -11.68
CA CYS A 535 -9.21 -17.57 -11.95
C CYS A 535 -8.82 -17.79 -13.42
N LYS A 536 -9.77 -18.16 -14.30
CA LYS A 536 -9.50 -18.56 -15.68
C LYS A 536 -10.02 -17.50 -16.66
N GLY A 537 -9.14 -17.04 -17.55
CA GLY A 537 -9.50 -16.19 -18.69
C GLY A 537 -9.48 -14.69 -18.42
N TYR A 538 -9.14 -14.24 -17.21
CA TYR A 538 -9.03 -12.81 -16.87
C TYR A 538 -7.68 -12.47 -16.27
N THR A 539 -7.24 -11.23 -16.47
CA THR A 539 -6.03 -10.69 -15.85
C THR A 539 -6.23 -9.22 -15.49
N MET A 540 -5.46 -8.76 -14.51
CA MET A 540 -5.45 -7.37 -14.07
C MET A 540 -4.39 -6.58 -14.84
N VAL A 541 -4.76 -5.39 -15.28
CA VAL A 541 -3.87 -4.43 -15.95
C VAL A 541 -3.99 -3.08 -15.26
N GLY A 542 -2.87 -2.48 -14.88
CA GLY A 542 -2.85 -1.26 -14.07
C GLY A 542 -1.68 -1.23 -13.10
N PRO A 543 -1.66 -0.29 -12.13
CA PRO A 543 -2.73 0.65 -11.77
C PRO A 543 -2.87 1.81 -12.76
N ILE A 544 -4.12 2.21 -13.03
CA ILE A 544 -4.49 3.27 -13.97
C ILE A 544 -4.65 4.62 -13.25
N TYR A 545 -4.91 4.56 -11.94
CA TYR A 545 -5.03 5.72 -11.06
C TYR A 545 -4.56 5.34 -9.65
N LYS A 546 -3.87 6.25 -8.96
CA LYS A 546 -3.36 6.03 -7.60
C LYS A 546 -4.34 6.58 -6.58
N THR A 547 -4.82 5.71 -5.70
CA THR A 547 -5.66 6.07 -4.54
C THR A 547 -4.89 5.76 -3.25
N ALA A 548 -5.41 6.08 -2.07
CA ALA A 548 -4.72 5.74 -0.82
C ALA A 548 -5.14 4.37 -0.24
N GLY A 549 -6.10 3.67 -0.87
CA GLY A 549 -6.70 2.44 -0.34
C GLY A 549 -7.88 2.71 0.60
N PHE A 550 -8.36 1.66 1.27
CA PHE A 550 -9.46 1.73 2.23
C PHE A 550 -8.97 2.03 3.64
N GLY A 551 -9.68 2.90 4.35
CA GLY A 551 -9.40 3.25 5.74
C GLY A 551 -10.67 3.61 6.50
N TYR A 552 -10.63 3.50 7.83
CA TYR A 552 -11.78 3.83 8.66
C TYR A 552 -11.87 5.33 8.88
N ALA A 553 -13.08 5.88 8.79
CA ALA A 553 -13.31 7.31 8.97
C ALA A 553 -13.71 7.60 10.42
N LEU A 554 -12.92 8.43 11.10
CA LEU A 554 -13.20 8.91 12.45
C LEU A 554 -13.52 10.40 12.42
N ARG A 555 -14.18 10.88 13.48
CA ARG A 555 -14.37 12.32 13.67
C ARG A 555 -13.04 13.05 13.68
N LYS A 556 -13.01 14.22 13.03
CA LYS A 556 -11.83 15.08 12.97
C LYS A 556 -11.29 15.41 14.36
N GLY A 557 -9.99 15.20 14.57
CA GLY A 557 -9.29 15.36 15.85
C GLY A 557 -9.47 14.20 16.84
N SER A 558 -10.03 13.06 16.42
CA SER A 558 -10.18 11.89 17.30
C SER A 558 -8.81 11.29 17.66
N PRO A 559 -8.47 11.12 18.96
CA PRO A 559 -7.18 10.54 19.34
C PRO A 559 -7.13 9.02 19.08
N LEU A 560 -8.25 8.37 18.76
CA LEU A 560 -8.28 6.96 18.35
C LEU A 560 -7.63 6.72 16.99
N VAL A 561 -7.49 7.76 16.15
CA VAL A 561 -6.92 7.61 14.80
C VAL A 561 -5.51 7.04 14.88
N GLY A 562 -4.67 7.56 15.77
CA GLY A 562 -3.29 7.09 15.95
C GLY A 562 -3.24 5.65 16.47
N ASP A 563 -3.96 5.36 17.54
CA ASP A 563 -3.97 4.05 18.19
C ASP A 563 -4.51 2.95 17.25
N ILE A 564 -5.63 3.19 16.55
CA ILE A 564 -6.20 2.23 15.59
C ILE A 564 -5.29 2.08 14.38
N SER A 565 -4.69 3.16 13.88
CA SER A 565 -3.75 3.07 12.75
C SER A 565 -2.51 2.24 13.08
N GLN A 566 -1.97 2.37 14.30
CA GLN A 566 -0.86 1.52 14.77
C GLN A 566 -1.29 0.06 14.88
N ALA A 567 -2.50 -0.20 15.38
CA ALA A 567 -3.04 -1.56 15.44
C ALA A 567 -3.26 -2.16 14.04
N ILE A 568 -3.75 -1.38 13.07
CA ILE A 568 -3.87 -1.80 11.66
C ILE A 568 -2.49 -2.15 11.10
N LEU A 569 -1.48 -1.28 11.29
CA LEU A 569 -0.12 -1.57 10.81
C LEU A 569 0.47 -2.85 11.41
N ASN A 570 0.19 -3.13 12.69
CA ASN A 570 0.60 -4.37 13.34
C ASN A 570 -0.07 -5.59 12.68
N ILE A 571 -1.34 -5.49 12.29
CA ILE A 571 -2.06 -6.56 11.59
C ILE A 571 -1.54 -6.75 10.16
N THR A 572 -1.41 -5.66 9.39
CA THR A 572 -0.98 -5.70 7.99
C THR A 572 0.50 -6.04 7.83
N GLY A 573 1.32 -5.75 8.84
CA GLY A 573 2.75 -6.07 8.85
C GLY A 573 3.09 -7.48 9.37
N GLY A 574 2.11 -8.24 9.87
CA GLY A 574 2.30 -9.58 10.42
C GLY A 574 1.48 -10.66 9.69
N ASP A 575 1.50 -11.89 10.19
CA ASP A 575 0.82 -13.03 9.55
C ASP A 575 -0.71 -13.00 9.69
N THR A 576 -1.25 -12.13 10.56
CA THR A 576 -2.69 -12.04 10.82
C THR A 576 -3.46 -11.62 9.57
N ILE A 577 -2.95 -10.64 8.80
CA ILE A 577 -3.63 -10.20 7.57
C ILE A 577 -3.74 -11.34 6.55
N ILE A 578 -2.71 -12.18 6.43
CA ILE A 578 -2.70 -13.34 5.52
C ILE A 578 -3.80 -14.32 5.89
N GLN A 579 -4.02 -14.55 7.20
CA GLN A 579 -5.10 -15.43 7.68
C GLN A 579 -6.49 -14.85 7.41
N ILE A 580 -6.66 -13.54 7.62
CA ILE A 580 -7.93 -12.84 7.35
C ILE A 580 -8.23 -12.83 5.85
N GLU A 581 -7.25 -12.47 5.01
CA GLU A 581 -7.40 -12.48 3.54
C GLU A 581 -7.72 -13.89 3.03
N LYS A 582 -7.02 -14.93 3.52
CA LYS A 582 -7.31 -16.32 3.16
C LYS A 582 -8.74 -16.74 3.52
N LYS A 583 -9.28 -16.26 4.64
CA LYS A 583 -10.64 -16.57 5.09
C LYS A 583 -11.70 -15.91 4.20
N TRP A 584 -11.54 -14.65 3.83
CA TRP A 584 -12.56 -13.87 3.11
C TRP A 584 -12.41 -13.87 1.60
N ILE A 585 -11.17 -13.81 1.10
CA ILE A 585 -10.85 -13.77 -0.33
C ILE A 585 -10.62 -15.20 -0.88
N GLY A 586 -10.13 -16.11 -0.02
CA GLY A 586 -9.76 -17.48 -0.39
C GLY A 586 -8.25 -17.64 -0.63
N ASP A 587 -7.78 -18.88 -0.78
CA ASP A 587 -6.39 -19.14 -1.19
C ASP A 587 -6.20 -18.70 -2.65
N GLN A 588 -5.42 -17.64 -2.89
CA GLN A 588 -4.96 -17.30 -4.24
C GLN A 588 -4.23 -18.46 -4.93
N ASN A 589 -3.67 -19.38 -4.14
CA ASN A 589 -3.03 -20.61 -4.61
C ASN A 589 -4.01 -21.62 -5.21
N ASN A 590 -5.33 -21.52 -4.97
CA ASN A 590 -6.29 -22.36 -5.68
C ASN A 590 -6.36 -21.98 -7.17
N CYS A 591 -6.09 -20.73 -7.55
CA CYS A 591 -5.91 -20.39 -8.96
C CYS A 591 -4.65 -21.02 -9.58
N GLN A 592 -3.63 -21.37 -8.77
CA GLN A 592 -2.46 -22.13 -9.21
C GLN A 592 -2.66 -23.66 -9.14
N ASN A 593 -3.46 -24.16 -8.20
CA ASN A 593 -3.60 -25.59 -7.90
C ASN A 593 -4.91 -26.25 -8.39
N VAL A 594 -5.91 -25.49 -8.85
CA VAL A 594 -7.14 -26.02 -9.49
C VAL A 594 -6.96 -26.24 -10.99
N GLY A 595 -5.71 -26.22 -11.43
CA GLY A 595 -5.23 -27.24 -12.33
C GLY A 595 -4.39 -28.28 -11.59
N THR A 596 -4.97 -29.45 -11.28
CA THR A 596 -4.44 -30.66 -11.95
C THR A 596 -3.97 -30.19 -13.31
N ILE A 597 -2.72 -30.45 -13.68
CA ILE A 597 -2.20 -30.18 -15.02
C ILE A 597 -3.09 -30.96 -16.01
N SER A 598 -4.30 -30.46 -16.27
CA SER A 598 -5.29 -30.96 -17.19
C SER A 598 -4.81 -30.39 -18.50
N GLU A 599 -3.81 -31.07 -19.05
CA GLU A 599 -3.61 -31.36 -20.47
C GLU A 599 -3.75 -30.20 -21.47
N THR A 600 -3.74 -28.94 -21.05
CA THR A 600 -3.89 -27.77 -21.92
C THR A 600 -2.55 -27.16 -22.33
N GLY A 601 -1.45 -27.60 -21.69
CA GLY A 601 -0.09 -27.43 -22.19
C GLY A 601 0.36 -28.57 -23.12
N SER A 602 -0.54 -29.49 -23.50
CA SER A 602 -0.18 -30.56 -24.42
C SER A 602 -0.02 -29.98 -25.83
N LEU A 603 1.10 -30.31 -26.48
CA LEU A 603 1.30 -29.98 -27.89
C LEU A 603 0.21 -30.68 -28.70
N THR A 604 -0.73 -29.90 -29.23
CA THR A 604 -1.82 -30.47 -30.03
C THR A 604 -1.32 -30.88 -31.42
N PHE A 605 -1.97 -31.88 -32.02
CA PHE A 605 -1.71 -32.28 -33.40
C PHE A 605 -1.85 -31.09 -34.37
N GLU A 606 -2.77 -30.15 -34.09
CA GLU A 606 -2.97 -28.95 -34.91
C GLU A 606 -1.73 -28.03 -34.92
N SER A 607 -1.03 -27.89 -33.79
CA SER A 607 0.16 -27.04 -33.67
C SER A 607 1.38 -27.58 -34.45
N PHE A 608 1.47 -28.90 -34.65
CA PHE A 608 2.57 -29.57 -35.37
C PHE A 608 2.13 -30.25 -36.67
N ALA A 609 0.95 -29.91 -37.19
CA ALA A 609 0.46 -30.49 -38.43
C ALA A 609 1.40 -30.22 -39.63
N GLY A 610 2.05 -29.05 -39.69
CA GLY A 610 2.96 -28.68 -40.78
C GLY A 610 4.13 -29.66 -40.97
N PRO A 611 4.99 -29.88 -39.94
CA PRO A 611 6.09 -30.83 -40.02
C PRO A 611 5.66 -32.27 -40.29
N ILE A 612 4.53 -32.70 -39.70
CA ILE A 612 3.98 -34.04 -39.89
C ILE A 612 3.55 -34.25 -41.35
N VAL A 613 2.82 -33.29 -41.93
CA VAL A 613 2.41 -33.33 -43.35
C VAL A 613 3.63 -33.29 -44.27
N ALA A 614 4.60 -32.42 -44.01
CA ALA A 614 5.81 -32.32 -44.82
C ALA A 614 6.60 -33.65 -44.87
N THR A 615 6.74 -34.32 -43.73
CA THR A 615 7.43 -35.62 -43.63
C THR A 615 6.65 -36.73 -44.34
N GLY A 616 5.31 -36.74 -44.21
CA GLY A 616 4.44 -37.67 -44.94
C GLY A 616 4.54 -37.50 -46.45
N VAL A 617 4.55 -36.27 -46.95
CA VAL A 617 4.70 -35.97 -48.39
C VAL A 617 6.09 -36.38 -48.89
N ALA A 618 7.16 -36.05 -48.15
CA ALA A 618 8.54 -36.38 -48.56
C ALA A 618 8.78 -37.90 -48.61
N SER A 619 8.32 -38.65 -47.61
CA SER A 619 8.48 -40.11 -47.56
C SER A 619 7.67 -40.82 -48.65
N THR A 620 6.43 -40.39 -48.88
CA THR A 620 5.58 -40.96 -49.94
C THR A 620 6.12 -40.66 -51.34
N THR A 621 6.57 -39.42 -51.60
CA THR A 621 7.24 -39.10 -52.88
C THR A 621 8.54 -39.88 -53.06
N SER A 622 9.36 -40.03 -52.02
CA SER A 622 10.56 -40.87 -52.09
C SER A 622 10.23 -42.34 -52.39
N LEU A 623 9.19 -42.90 -51.78
CA LEU A 623 8.74 -44.26 -52.03
C LEU A 623 8.23 -44.42 -53.46
N VAL A 624 7.44 -43.46 -53.95
CA VAL A 624 6.93 -43.44 -55.34
C VAL A 624 8.09 -43.38 -56.33
N ILE A 625 9.08 -42.51 -56.11
CA ILE A 625 10.27 -42.41 -56.95
C ILE A 625 11.06 -43.73 -56.92
N ALA A 626 11.26 -44.34 -55.74
CA ALA A 626 11.96 -45.61 -55.62
C ALA A 626 11.22 -46.74 -56.36
N LEU A 627 9.90 -46.81 -56.25
CA LEU A 627 9.08 -47.77 -56.98
C LEU A 627 9.15 -47.54 -58.49
N ILE A 628 9.04 -46.29 -58.97
CA ILE A 628 9.20 -45.95 -60.39
C ILE A 628 10.59 -46.40 -60.89
N THR A 629 11.64 -46.13 -60.12
CA THR A 629 13.01 -46.50 -60.49
C THR A 629 13.21 -48.01 -60.50
N TYR A 630 12.60 -48.73 -59.55
CA TYR A 630 12.62 -50.20 -59.48
C TYR A 630 11.89 -50.83 -60.68
N PHE A 631 10.70 -50.34 -61.03
CA PHE A 631 9.95 -50.81 -62.19
C PHE A 631 10.62 -50.46 -63.53
N CYS A 632 11.29 -49.30 -63.62
CA CYS A 632 12.11 -48.95 -64.79
C CYS A 632 13.33 -49.88 -64.93
N LYS A 633 13.98 -50.28 -63.83
CA LYS A 633 15.09 -51.27 -63.87
C LYS A 633 14.63 -52.68 -64.23
N ILE A 634 13.49 -53.14 -63.73
CA ILE A 634 12.92 -54.46 -64.10
C ILE A 634 12.55 -54.50 -65.59
N LYS A 635 12.07 -53.40 -66.17
CA LYS A 635 11.81 -53.32 -67.62
C LYS A 635 13.07 -53.32 -68.48
N GLN A 636 14.25 -53.00 -67.92
CA GLN A 636 15.53 -53.09 -68.63
C GLN A 636 16.21 -54.46 -68.49
N VAL A 637 15.71 -55.36 -67.63
CA VAL A 637 16.23 -56.71 -67.46
C VAL A 637 15.09 -57.72 -67.62
N GLY A 638 14.74 -58.02 -68.88
CA GLY A 638 13.90 -59.16 -69.30
C GLY A 638 14.70 -60.04 -70.29
N PRO A 639 14.43 -61.35 -70.38
CA PRO A 639 15.46 -62.39 -70.49
C PRO A 639 16.02 -62.56 -71.91
N GLU A 640 17.35 -62.63 -72.04
CA GLU A 640 18.00 -63.23 -73.22
C GLU A 640 18.01 -64.76 -73.09
N SER A 641 17.44 -65.44 -74.09
CA SER A 641 17.64 -66.85 -74.41
C SER A 641 19.02 -67.07 -75.05
N GLY A 642 19.73 -68.12 -74.64
CA GLY A 642 21.12 -68.38 -75.03
C GLY A 642 21.35 -68.80 -76.48
N ASP A 643 22.57 -68.54 -76.97
CA ASP A 643 23.52 -69.56 -77.44
C ASP A 643 24.91 -68.96 -77.72
N SER A 644 25.95 -69.72 -77.33
CA SER A 644 27.30 -69.87 -77.91
C SER A 644 28.31 -68.70 -78.06
N GLU A 645 29.42 -68.88 -77.31
CA GLU A 645 30.83 -68.88 -77.77
C GLU A 645 31.67 -67.56 -77.84
N GLN A 646 32.63 -67.49 -76.90
CA GLN A 646 34.03 -67.02 -76.97
C GLN A 646 34.47 -65.54 -77.22
N ILE A 647 35.51 -65.19 -76.44
CA ILE A 647 36.60 -64.19 -76.61
C ILE A 647 36.46 -62.81 -75.91
N LEU A 648 37.52 -62.48 -75.16
CA LEU A 648 37.84 -61.23 -74.42
C LEU A 648 38.61 -60.23 -75.35
N PRO A 649 38.99 -59.02 -74.85
CA PRO A 649 38.35 -57.68 -74.78
C PRO A 649 38.77 -56.79 -76.01
N PRO A 650 38.70 -55.41 -76.11
CA PRO A 650 38.53 -54.35 -75.10
C PRO A 650 37.74 -53.05 -75.51
N GLU A 651 37.67 -52.12 -74.55
CA GLU A 651 37.74 -50.64 -74.64
C GLU A 651 36.78 -49.76 -75.50
N THR A 652 36.37 -48.67 -74.82
CA THR A 652 36.18 -47.27 -75.28
C THR A 652 34.90 -46.78 -75.98
N ASP A 653 34.28 -45.81 -75.28
CA ASP A 653 33.84 -44.48 -75.73
C ASP A 653 32.41 -44.25 -76.29
N GLY A 654 31.89 -43.06 -75.96
CA GLY A 654 31.02 -42.31 -76.87
C GLY A 654 29.50 -42.25 -76.59
N ASP A 655 29.12 -41.26 -75.78
CA ASP A 655 28.06 -40.27 -76.02
C ASP A 655 26.57 -40.61 -76.27
N GLU A 656 25.78 -39.84 -75.53
CA GLU A 656 24.36 -39.53 -75.68
C GLU A 656 24.04 -38.83 -77.02
N GLU A 657 22.92 -39.17 -77.69
CA GLU A 657 21.79 -38.24 -77.89
C GLU A 657 20.66 -38.83 -78.77
N ARG A 658 19.42 -38.55 -78.31
CA ARG A 658 18.16 -38.36 -79.07
C ARG A 658 17.50 -39.54 -79.81
N GLN A 659 16.35 -39.96 -79.28
CA GLN A 659 15.05 -39.87 -80.02
C GLN A 659 13.87 -40.24 -79.12
N CYS A 660 13.02 -39.26 -78.79
CA CYS A 660 11.62 -39.51 -78.42
C CYS A 660 10.77 -38.31 -78.86
N GLN A 661 10.38 -38.34 -80.14
CA GLN A 661 9.33 -37.50 -80.67
C GLN A 661 8.35 -38.41 -81.42
N GLN A 662 7.07 -38.22 -81.13
CA GLN A 662 5.89 -38.88 -81.70
C GLN A 662 5.51 -40.23 -81.09
N ILE A 663 4.47 -40.23 -80.25
CA ILE A 663 3.17 -40.88 -80.50
C ILE A 663 2.15 -40.20 -79.55
N ALA A 664 1.42 -39.23 -80.07
CA ALA A 664 0.24 -38.66 -79.40
C ALA A 664 -0.75 -38.21 -80.47
N ARG A 665 -1.46 -39.16 -81.07
CA ARG A 665 -2.74 -38.95 -81.78
C ARG A 665 -3.39 -40.30 -82.03
N ALA A 666 -4.31 -40.68 -81.15
CA ALA A 666 -5.59 -41.32 -81.49
C ALA A 666 -6.23 -41.93 -80.22
N ARG A 667 -7.10 -41.15 -79.56
CA ARG A 667 -8.50 -41.51 -79.31
C ARG A 667 -9.11 -40.49 -78.38
N GLY A 668 -10.01 -39.69 -78.95
CA GLY A 668 -10.96 -38.90 -78.19
C GLY A 668 -12.26 -39.68 -77.97
N ILE A 669 -13.10 -39.03 -77.15
CA ILE A 669 -14.55 -39.23 -76.91
C ILE A 669 -14.92 -40.01 -75.63
N HIS A 670 -15.00 -39.23 -74.54
CA HIS A 670 -16.21 -38.86 -73.79
C HIS A 670 -17.33 -39.90 -73.51
N GLY A 671 -17.66 -40.06 -72.21
CA GLY A 671 -19.04 -39.95 -71.73
C GLY A 671 -19.71 -41.17 -71.05
N GLN A 672 -19.83 -41.08 -69.71
CA GLN A 672 -20.98 -41.50 -68.87
C GLN A 672 -21.37 -43.01 -68.79
N ILE A 673 -22.03 -43.59 -67.77
CA ILE A 673 -22.40 -43.35 -66.35
C ILE A 673 -23.10 -44.67 -65.91
N LYS A 674 -23.05 -45.00 -64.60
CA LYS A 674 -23.93 -45.92 -63.80
C LYS A 674 -23.70 -47.44 -63.90
N ASN A 675 -23.22 -48.07 -62.81
CA ASN A 675 -23.93 -48.63 -61.62
C ASN A 675 -24.37 -50.09 -61.88
N VAL A 676 -24.10 -51.08 -61.03
CA VAL A 676 -24.77 -51.49 -59.75
C VAL A 676 -24.09 -52.85 -59.42
N MET A 677 -23.63 -53.28 -58.25
CA MET A 677 -24.23 -53.56 -56.92
C MET A 677 -23.04 -54.02 -56.04
N ARG A 678 -22.80 -53.49 -54.82
CA ARG A 678 -23.36 -53.89 -53.52
C ARG A 678 -22.74 -55.18 -52.92
N ASP A 679 -22.47 -55.09 -51.62
CA ASP A 679 -21.92 -56.06 -50.66
C ASP A 679 -20.39 -56.19 -50.64
N GLY A 680 -19.66 -55.85 -49.57
CA GLY A 680 -20.03 -55.77 -48.17
C GLY A 680 -19.70 -57.09 -47.46
N SER A 681 -18.42 -57.35 -47.17
CA SER A 681 -18.04 -58.21 -46.05
C SER A 681 -16.64 -57.88 -45.53
N LEU A 682 -16.68 -57.26 -44.35
CA LEU A 682 -15.60 -57.26 -43.37
C LEU A 682 -15.40 -58.70 -42.89
N VAL A 683 -14.18 -59.23 -43.00
CA VAL A 683 -13.73 -60.38 -42.20
C VAL A 683 -12.38 -60.01 -41.59
N MET A 684 -12.42 -59.37 -40.42
CA MET A 684 -11.29 -59.30 -39.51
C MET A 684 -11.25 -60.62 -38.74
N CYS A 685 -10.24 -61.44 -39.03
CA CYS A 685 -9.88 -62.57 -38.16
C CYS A 685 -9.26 -62.03 -36.86
N ARG A 686 -9.91 -62.40 -35.76
CA ARG A 686 -9.48 -62.22 -34.38
C ARG A 686 -8.58 -63.39 -33.99
N GLY A 687 -7.40 -63.10 -33.46
CA GLY A 687 -6.54 -64.04 -32.75
C GLY A 687 -5.21 -63.35 -32.43
N GLU A 688 -4.55 -63.55 -31.31
CA GLU A 688 -4.93 -64.11 -30.02
C GLU A 688 -3.90 -63.54 -29.04
N ARG A 689 -4.29 -63.39 -27.78
CA ARG A 689 -3.52 -62.73 -26.72
C ARG A 689 -2.49 -63.73 -26.16
N ILE A 690 -1.20 -63.42 -26.18
CA ILE A 690 -0.19 -64.06 -25.31
C ILE A 690 0.53 -63.00 -24.50
N HIS A 691 0.62 -63.30 -23.21
CA HIS A 691 1.12 -62.48 -22.11
C HIS A 691 2.64 -62.55 -21.94
N ASN A 692 3.16 -61.47 -21.34
CA ASN A 692 4.35 -61.37 -20.47
C ASN A 692 5.75 -61.43 -21.10
N LEU A 693 6.46 -60.29 -21.01
CA LEU A 693 7.76 -60.23 -20.33
C LEU A 693 8.13 -58.77 -19.98
N TRP A 694 8.21 -58.51 -18.68
CA TRP A 694 8.89 -57.36 -18.07
C TRP A 694 10.39 -57.46 -18.33
N VAL A 695 11.05 -56.41 -18.85
CA VAL A 695 12.41 -56.04 -18.45
C VAL A 695 12.60 -54.51 -18.57
N SER A 696 12.98 -53.94 -17.43
CA SER A 696 13.58 -52.64 -17.19
C SER A 696 14.57 -52.15 -18.26
N SER A 697 14.49 -50.89 -18.65
CA SER A 697 15.68 -50.11 -19.03
C SER A 697 15.49 -48.65 -18.68
N SER A 698 16.27 -48.20 -17.69
CA SER A 698 16.49 -46.81 -17.39
C SER A 698 17.23 -46.17 -18.57
N ALA A 699 16.68 -45.11 -19.15
CA ALA A 699 17.43 -44.17 -19.96
C ALA A 699 17.33 -42.80 -19.29
N ARG A 700 18.48 -42.35 -18.77
CA ARG A 700 18.70 -40.98 -18.32
C ARG A 700 18.35 -40.01 -19.45
N PHE A 701 17.56 -39.00 -19.13
CA PHE A 701 17.68 -37.66 -19.69
C PHE A 701 18.09 -36.72 -18.57
#